data_AF-A0A354IEX1-F1
#
_entry.id   AF-A0A354IEX1-F1
#
_cell.length_a   1.000
_cell.length_b   1.000
_cell.length_c   1.000
_cell.angle_alpha   90.00
_cell.angle_beta   90.00
_cell.angle_gamma   90.00
#
_symmetry.space_group_name_H-M   'P 1'
#
loop_
_entity.id
_entity.type
_entity.pdbx_description
1 polymer ?
#
loop_
_entity_poly.entity_id
_entity_poly.type
_entity_poly.pdbx_seq_one_letter_code
_entity_poly.pdbx_strand_id
1 'polypeptide(L)'
;MNKRIAGLLLVFLLSLLPTPAFAAETGGSLPERTVTVVNPLYAGTADGAASAEHSDSAAAQTQAAGRTAQNGASAGAFASIGDAAAFVRSQMANRQQTVTLSYRTAAKSDEQVSIVKDIVSHALEETDQCNEGDFLRWQYGKYVCNVQGSWTANSDGTRTYSYKFIYTFSYYTTAEQERELNAAVRAALQSLGLGQATDYQKIQRIYQYVCTHVTYDYSSETPDKYTAYDAMERGTAVCQGYALLLYRMLREAGLSTRIIAGTATATGENHAWNIVRLGSSYYNLDSTWDAQTQGGFAYFLRGTDSFPGHAAWKAYTADAFRSRYPAAKTAYAPTEADTSGTAPAAGAPQVPQGLCALCGQTLRDVLPDSRFVWQQPEQPVGTEAGQRTFLMSWIPADADASAVTDLPVTVTVYDTIGLHPERMTTYVGAELRLIPSAMPNNAPADVLTWSSDRPEVASVGSDGIVTANRTGQAVLAVRSGNGETASCTLTVDVLPFADVPANAWYFDAVAYAFGNGLFAGTGPTAFLPKNNMTRAMLVQVLYNISGKPEVQADAPFSDVPKNKWYADAVAWGAANGIVSGTGGGVFAPNADVTREQTAQILRNYADFRGYSTAAEGDISGFSDRTAVSSWAVSAVKWAVGSNLIAGVGGSRLAPRNTATRAQVAQIMMSFDYNVVYG
;
A
#
# COMPACT_ATOMS: atom_id res chain seq x y z
N MET A 1 -75.98 40.37 35.36
CA MET A 1 -75.80 39.03 34.76
C MET A 1 -74.85 39.12 33.56
N ASN A 2 -74.31 37.96 33.12
CA ASN A 2 -73.51 37.76 31.90
C ASN A 2 -74.32 38.09 30.60
N LYS A 3 -73.75 38.29 29.40
CA LYS A 3 -72.36 38.40 28.91
C LYS A 3 -72.29 39.18 27.56
N ARG A 4 -71.06 39.51 27.14
CA ARG A 4 -70.62 40.32 25.97
C ARG A 4 -70.72 39.64 24.57
N ILE A 5 -70.88 40.47 23.51
CA ILE A 5 -70.07 40.69 22.25
C ILE A 5 -69.38 39.45 21.57
N ALA A 6 -69.31 39.24 20.24
CA ALA A 6 -69.44 40.05 18.99
C ALA A 6 -70.36 39.34 17.92
N GLY A 7 -70.42 39.60 16.59
CA GLY A 7 -69.74 40.50 15.61
C GLY A 7 -68.53 39.85 14.86
N LEU A 8 -68.25 40.06 13.55
CA LEU A 8 -68.97 40.71 12.42
C LEU A 8 -68.51 40.09 11.05
N LEU A 9 -69.22 40.42 9.96
CA LEU A 9 -69.03 40.11 8.52
C LEU A 9 -67.58 40.04 7.95
N LEU A 10 -67.36 39.19 6.92
CA LEU A 10 -67.43 39.60 5.49
C LEU A 10 -67.56 38.38 4.52
N VAL A 11 -67.84 38.64 3.24
CA VAL A 11 -68.29 37.69 2.19
C VAL A 11 -67.58 37.99 0.86
N PHE A 12 -67.22 36.97 0.06
CA PHE A 12 -67.54 36.89 -1.39
C PHE A 12 -67.17 35.53 -2.03
N LEU A 13 -67.84 35.18 -3.14
CA LEU A 13 -67.64 33.97 -3.96
C LEU A 13 -66.53 34.18 -5.02
N LEU A 14 -65.88 33.09 -5.47
CA LEU A 14 -65.91 32.73 -6.91
C LEU A 14 -65.46 31.28 -7.23
N SER A 15 -66.04 30.76 -8.33
CA SER A 15 -65.53 29.74 -9.29
C SER A 15 -64.83 28.46 -8.81
N LEU A 16 -65.46 27.33 -9.15
CA LEU A 16 -64.79 26.04 -9.33
C LEU A 16 -63.76 26.11 -10.48
N LEU A 17 -62.60 25.49 -10.27
CA LEU A 17 -61.71 25.00 -11.34
C LEU A 17 -61.43 23.51 -11.08
N PRO A 18 -61.31 22.67 -12.13
CA PRO A 18 -61.05 21.25 -11.95
C PRO A 18 -59.63 21.02 -11.44
N THR A 19 -59.49 20.25 -10.36
CA THR A 19 -58.18 19.77 -9.89
C THR A 19 -57.63 18.72 -10.86
N PRO A 20 -56.46 18.94 -11.50
CA PRO A 20 -55.79 17.86 -12.25
C PRO A 20 -55.28 16.82 -11.24
N ALA A 21 -55.91 15.64 -11.24
CA ALA A 21 -55.56 14.56 -10.34
C ALA A 21 -54.28 13.84 -10.78
N PHE A 22 -53.13 14.38 -10.38
CA PHE A 22 -51.85 13.65 -10.39
C PHE A 22 -51.08 13.90 -9.08
N ALA A 23 -51.27 13.00 -8.13
CA ALA A 23 -50.29 12.80 -7.06
C ALA A 23 -49.07 12.11 -7.70
N ALA A 24 -48.05 12.89 -8.05
CA ALA A 24 -46.86 12.35 -8.70
C ALA A 24 -46.09 11.41 -7.77
N GLU A 25 -45.72 10.23 -8.27
CA GLU A 25 -44.83 9.31 -7.56
C GLU A 25 -43.48 9.98 -7.29
N THR A 26 -43.16 10.22 -6.02
CA THR A 26 -41.93 10.92 -5.59
C THR A 26 -40.67 10.05 -5.73
N GLY A 27 -40.83 8.75 -5.97
CA GLY A 27 -39.76 7.80 -6.25
C GLY A 27 -40.24 6.37 -6.16
N GLY A 28 -39.35 5.41 -6.43
CA GLY A 28 -39.66 3.98 -6.32
C GLY A 28 -38.41 3.10 -6.30
N SER A 29 -38.57 1.84 -5.89
CA SER A 29 -37.50 0.83 -5.97
C SER A 29 -37.35 0.27 -7.39
N LEU A 30 -36.20 -0.35 -7.65
CA LEU A 30 -35.94 -1.19 -8.82
C LEU A 30 -35.79 -2.65 -8.37
N PRO A 31 -35.99 -3.64 -9.26
CA PRO A 31 -35.70 -5.03 -8.95
C PRO A 31 -34.24 -5.23 -8.55
N GLU A 32 -34.00 -6.03 -7.51
CA GLU A 32 -32.65 -6.46 -7.14
C GLU A 32 -32.09 -7.45 -8.17
N ARG A 33 -30.76 -7.47 -8.32
CA ARG A 33 -30.03 -8.38 -9.22
C ARG A 33 -28.77 -8.91 -8.55
N THR A 34 -28.35 -10.11 -8.93
CA THR A 34 -27.03 -10.66 -8.59
C THR A 34 -26.28 -10.93 -9.89
N VAL A 35 -25.01 -10.52 -9.95
CA VAL A 35 -24.12 -10.66 -11.12
C VAL A 35 -22.86 -11.40 -10.69
N THR A 36 -22.66 -12.62 -11.19
CA THR A 36 -21.45 -13.41 -10.95
C THR A 36 -20.53 -13.34 -12.18
N VAL A 37 -19.23 -13.18 -11.93
CA VAL A 37 -18.18 -13.22 -12.96
C VAL A 37 -17.00 -14.05 -12.43
N VAL A 38 -16.50 -14.97 -13.26
CA VAL A 38 -15.32 -15.81 -12.98
C VAL A 38 -14.16 -15.31 -13.83
N ASN A 39 -12.92 -15.53 -13.38
CA ASN A 39 -11.70 -15.22 -14.12
C ASN A 39 -11.70 -15.89 -15.52
N PRO A 40 -11.52 -15.15 -16.62
CA PRO A 40 -11.52 -15.70 -17.97
C PRO A 40 -10.50 -16.81 -18.25
N LEU A 41 -9.37 -16.86 -17.53
CA LEU A 41 -8.30 -17.85 -17.81
C LEU A 41 -8.68 -19.29 -17.41
N TYR A 42 -9.64 -19.44 -16.49
CA TYR A 42 -10.09 -20.74 -15.96
C TYR A 42 -11.60 -20.96 -16.11
N ALA A 43 -12.26 -20.15 -16.94
CA ALA A 43 -13.69 -20.25 -17.21
C ALA A 43 -14.03 -21.55 -17.97
N GLY A 44 -14.45 -22.58 -17.23
CA GLY A 44 -14.81 -23.91 -17.75
C GLY A 44 -13.84 -25.03 -17.41
N THR A 45 -12.79 -24.80 -16.61
CA THR A 45 -11.91 -25.85 -16.08
C THR A 45 -12.38 -26.34 -14.71
N ALA A 46 -11.90 -27.52 -14.28
CA ALA A 46 -12.14 -28.02 -12.92
C ALA A 46 -11.52 -27.09 -11.85
N ASP A 47 -10.34 -26.54 -12.12
CA ASP A 47 -9.66 -25.57 -11.25
C ASP A 47 -10.46 -24.28 -11.04
N GLY A 48 -11.22 -23.85 -12.06
CA GLY A 48 -12.16 -22.73 -11.97
C GLY A 48 -13.35 -22.99 -11.03
N ALA A 49 -13.58 -24.24 -10.61
CA ALA A 49 -14.50 -24.61 -9.54
C ALA A 49 -13.76 -24.86 -8.21
N ALA A 50 -12.59 -25.51 -8.21
CA ALA A 50 -11.84 -25.79 -6.98
C ALA A 50 -11.31 -24.51 -6.29
N SER A 51 -10.77 -23.57 -7.07
CA SER A 51 -10.33 -22.25 -6.58
C SER A 51 -11.48 -21.34 -6.13
N ALA A 52 -12.73 -21.80 -6.23
CA ALA A 52 -13.90 -21.10 -5.72
C ALA A 52 -14.31 -21.52 -4.28
N GLU A 53 -13.70 -22.56 -3.67
CA GLU A 53 -14.10 -23.05 -2.34
C GLU A 53 -13.08 -22.72 -1.22
N HIS A 54 -11.81 -22.46 -1.55
CA HIS A 54 -10.78 -22.13 -0.55
C HIS A 54 -11.01 -20.79 0.19
N SER A 55 -11.88 -19.89 -0.32
CA SER A 55 -12.32 -18.71 0.45
C SER A 55 -13.36 -19.03 1.54
N ASP A 56 -14.05 -20.17 1.44
CA ASP A 56 -15.29 -20.42 2.17
C ASP A 56 -15.06 -21.36 3.38
N SER A 57 -13.99 -22.17 3.35
CA SER A 57 -13.56 -23.02 4.49
C SER A 57 -13.13 -22.20 5.72
N ALA A 58 -12.48 -21.07 5.52
CA ALA A 58 -12.13 -20.12 6.58
C ALA A 58 -13.37 -19.48 7.24
N ALA A 59 -14.47 -19.31 6.49
CA ALA A 59 -15.73 -18.81 7.02
C ALA A 59 -16.49 -19.90 7.83
N ALA A 60 -16.36 -21.17 7.45
CA ALA A 60 -17.12 -22.29 8.02
C ALA A 60 -16.85 -22.53 9.52
N GLN A 61 -15.64 -22.27 10.03
CA GLN A 61 -15.33 -22.43 11.45
C GLN A 61 -15.91 -21.33 12.36
N THR A 62 -16.48 -20.26 11.80
CA THR A 62 -16.96 -19.09 12.58
C THR A 62 -18.47 -19.14 12.90
N GLN A 63 -19.16 -20.26 12.65
CA GLN A 63 -20.59 -20.44 13.03
C GLN A 63 -20.80 -20.72 14.53
N ALA A 64 -20.15 -19.94 15.41
CA ALA A 64 -20.26 -20.06 16.87
C ALA A 64 -20.36 -18.72 17.63
N ALA A 65 -20.42 -17.57 16.95
CA ALA A 65 -20.52 -16.26 17.60
C ALA A 65 -21.49 -15.31 16.86
N GLY A 66 -22.71 -15.15 17.39
CA GLY A 66 -23.71 -14.24 16.82
C GLY A 66 -23.48 -12.78 17.19
N ARG A 67 -22.51 -12.08 16.57
CA ARG A 67 -22.42 -10.60 16.42
C ARG A 67 -21.13 -10.16 15.71
N THR A 68 -21.16 -10.03 14.38
CA THR A 68 -20.12 -9.29 13.64
C THR A 68 -20.66 -8.68 12.36
N ALA A 69 -20.54 -7.37 12.26
CA ALA A 69 -20.56 -6.64 11.00
C ALA A 69 -19.35 -5.70 10.99
N GLN A 70 -18.18 -6.22 10.58
CA GLN A 70 -16.99 -5.46 10.18
C GLN A 70 -16.11 -6.33 9.27
N ASN A 71 -15.93 -5.88 8.02
CA ASN A 71 -14.90 -6.23 7.02
C ASN A 71 -15.46 -5.94 5.61
N GLY A 72 -15.68 -4.65 5.32
CA GLY A 72 -16.14 -4.22 4.02
C GLY A 72 -15.92 -2.73 3.80
N ALA A 73 -15.28 -2.38 2.70
CA ALA A 73 -15.09 -1.00 2.29
C ALA A 73 -16.43 -0.40 1.83
N SER A 74 -16.69 0.86 2.18
CA SER A 74 -17.89 1.57 1.72
C SER A 74 -17.60 2.99 1.25
N ALA A 75 -18.23 3.39 0.15
CA ALA A 75 -18.10 4.72 -0.44
C ALA A 75 -19.46 5.36 -0.74
N GLY A 76 -19.45 6.68 -0.92
CA GLY A 76 -20.62 7.49 -1.25
C GLY A 76 -21.15 7.26 -2.67
N ALA A 77 -21.97 8.20 -3.15
CA ALA A 77 -22.56 8.16 -4.48
C ALA A 77 -21.62 8.72 -5.55
N PHE A 78 -21.01 7.82 -6.32
CA PHE A 78 -20.27 8.16 -7.55
C PHE A 78 -21.23 8.58 -8.67
N ALA A 79 -20.75 9.43 -9.59
CA ALA A 79 -21.50 9.90 -10.76
C ALA A 79 -20.82 9.56 -12.10
N SER A 80 -19.68 8.87 -12.08
CA SER A 80 -19.02 8.32 -13.27
C SER A 80 -18.55 6.88 -13.02
N ILE A 81 -18.44 6.09 -14.09
CA ILE A 81 -17.89 4.73 -14.04
C ILE A 81 -16.41 4.77 -13.66
N GLY A 82 -15.66 5.79 -14.12
CA GLY A 82 -14.23 5.94 -13.84
C GLY A 82 -13.91 6.17 -12.35
N ASP A 83 -14.68 7.00 -11.66
CA ASP A 83 -14.47 7.25 -10.22
C ASP A 83 -14.79 5.99 -9.39
N ALA A 84 -15.89 5.30 -9.74
CA ALA A 84 -16.28 4.05 -9.10
C ALA A 84 -15.26 2.93 -9.37
N ALA A 85 -14.71 2.88 -10.59
CA ALA A 85 -13.67 1.94 -11.00
C ALA A 85 -12.34 2.21 -10.27
N ALA A 86 -11.93 3.47 -10.10
CA ALA A 86 -10.74 3.83 -9.32
C ALA A 86 -10.88 3.43 -7.83
N PHE A 87 -12.08 3.62 -7.24
CA PHE A 87 -12.37 3.11 -5.91
C PHE A 87 -12.26 1.58 -5.86
N VAL A 88 -12.96 0.86 -6.75
CA VAL A 88 -12.90 -0.63 -6.81
C VAL A 88 -11.47 -1.13 -7.02
N ARG A 89 -10.67 -0.50 -7.89
CA ARG A 89 -9.25 -0.84 -8.12
C ARG A 89 -8.44 -0.74 -6.83
N SER A 90 -8.55 0.37 -6.10
CA SER A 90 -7.83 0.55 -4.82
C SER A 90 -8.27 -0.48 -3.76
N GLN A 91 -9.54 -0.90 -3.76
CA GLN A 91 -10.02 -1.94 -2.85
C GLN A 91 -9.50 -3.34 -3.26
N MET A 92 -9.44 -3.64 -4.57
CA MET A 92 -8.85 -4.89 -5.08
C MET A 92 -7.34 -4.97 -4.84
N ALA A 93 -6.61 -3.87 -4.98
CA ALA A 93 -5.19 -3.77 -4.64
C ALA A 93 -4.93 -4.05 -3.15
N ASN A 94 -5.84 -3.65 -2.27
CA ASN A 94 -5.80 -3.95 -0.83
C ASN A 94 -6.50 -5.27 -0.44
N ARG A 95 -6.84 -6.13 -1.42
CA ARG A 95 -7.52 -7.44 -1.23
C ARG A 95 -8.80 -7.38 -0.40
N GLN A 96 -9.51 -6.25 -0.43
CA GLN A 96 -10.79 -6.09 0.25
C GLN A 96 -11.84 -7.00 -0.39
N GLN A 97 -12.33 -7.98 0.37
CA GLN A 97 -13.29 -8.97 -0.12
C GLN A 97 -14.64 -8.33 -0.41
N THR A 98 -15.20 -7.56 0.52
CA THR A 98 -16.49 -6.87 0.34
C THR A 98 -16.30 -5.39 0.04
N VAL A 99 -16.83 -4.93 -1.10
CA VAL A 99 -16.75 -3.54 -1.57
C VAL A 99 -18.15 -3.03 -1.89
N THR A 100 -18.65 -2.10 -1.08
CA THR A 100 -19.95 -1.45 -1.26
C THR A 100 -19.77 -0.05 -1.84
N LEU A 101 -20.43 0.26 -2.95
CA LEU A 101 -20.47 1.61 -3.49
C LEU A 101 -21.87 1.99 -3.95
N SER A 102 -22.15 3.30 -3.98
CA SER A 102 -23.36 3.83 -4.61
C SER A 102 -23.02 4.49 -5.94
N TYR A 103 -23.87 4.33 -6.95
CA TYR A 103 -23.72 4.92 -8.27
C TYR A 103 -25.00 5.64 -8.69
N ARG A 104 -24.87 6.86 -9.22
CA ARG A 104 -25.99 7.70 -9.67
C ARG A 104 -25.88 8.04 -11.14
N THR A 105 -27.02 7.99 -11.83
CA THR A 105 -27.12 8.36 -13.25
C THR A 105 -28.51 8.89 -13.59
N ALA A 106 -28.62 9.73 -14.62
CA ALA A 106 -29.90 10.16 -15.18
C ALA A 106 -30.50 9.14 -16.17
N ALA A 107 -29.71 8.17 -16.64
CA ALA A 107 -30.16 7.13 -17.56
C ALA A 107 -30.80 5.96 -16.80
N LYS A 108 -32.03 5.56 -17.18
CA LYS A 108 -32.62 4.29 -16.75
C LYS A 108 -31.88 3.15 -17.45
N SER A 109 -30.87 2.55 -16.80
CA SER A 109 -30.32 1.29 -17.29
C SER A 109 -31.24 0.14 -16.89
N ASP A 110 -31.85 -0.51 -17.88
CA ASP A 110 -32.24 -1.92 -17.75
C ASP A 110 -30.98 -2.82 -17.74
N GLU A 111 -29.85 -2.29 -18.22
CA GLU A 111 -28.52 -2.89 -18.21
C GLU A 111 -27.77 -2.74 -16.87
N GLN A 112 -28.40 -2.98 -15.73
CA GLN A 112 -27.68 -2.95 -14.43
C GLN A 112 -26.44 -3.87 -14.41
N VAL A 113 -26.44 -4.89 -15.28
CA VAL A 113 -25.38 -5.88 -15.47
C VAL A 113 -24.20 -5.37 -16.33
N SER A 114 -24.39 -4.38 -17.22
CA SER A 114 -23.25 -3.78 -17.96
C SER A 114 -22.44 -2.92 -17.01
N ILE A 115 -23.08 -1.95 -16.34
CA ILE A 115 -22.44 -1.03 -15.37
C ILE A 115 -21.59 -1.79 -14.33
N VAL A 116 -22.10 -2.89 -13.77
CA VAL A 116 -21.36 -3.72 -12.81
C VAL A 116 -20.06 -4.30 -13.39
N LYS A 117 -20.09 -4.72 -14.65
CA LYS A 117 -18.93 -5.27 -15.38
C LYS A 117 -18.01 -4.18 -15.90
N ASP A 118 -18.55 -3.03 -16.31
CA ASP A 118 -17.79 -1.89 -16.82
C ASP A 118 -16.94 -1.26 -15.72
N ILE A 119 -17.51 -1.09 -14.51
CA ILE A 119 -16.77 -0.62 -13.32
C ILE A 119 -15.56 -1.52 -13.04
N VAL A 120 -15.71 -2.84 -13.05
CA VAL A 120 -14.58 -3.77 -12.82
C VAL A 120 -13.64 -3.81 -14.02
N SER A 121 -14.15 -3.72 -15.26
CA SER A 121 -13.33 -3.71 -16.47
C SER A 121 -12.39 -2.49 -16.51
N HIS A 122 -12.90 -1.31 -16.12
CA HIS A 122 -12.12 -0.09 -15.91
C HIS A 122 -11.20 -0.19 -14.68
N ALA A 123 -11.63 -0.85 -13.59
CA ALA A 123 -10.76 -1.10 -12.43
C ALA A 123 -9.53 -1.93 -12.83
N LEU A 124 -9.67 -2.82 -13.81
CA LEU A 124 -8.63 -3.69 -14.36
C LEU A 124 -7.89 -3.09 -15.58
N GLU A 125 -8.09 -1.81 -15.91
CA GLU A 125 -7.31 -1.13 -16.96
C GLU A 125 -5.86 -0.93 -16.54
N GLU A 126 -4.97 -0.94 -17.54
CA GLU A 126 -3.53 -0.76 -17.38
C GLU A 126 -3.18 0.60 -16.79
N THR A 127 -2.45 0.58 -15.67
CA THR A 127 -1.90 1.75 -14.96
C THR A 127 -0.37 1.68 -14.90
N ASP A 128 0.29 2.65 -14.27
CA ASP A 128 1.74 2.61 -14.09
C ASP A 128 2.19 1.71 -12.91
N GLN A 129 1.30 1.36 -11.98
CA GLN A 129 1.61 0.64 -10.73
C GLN A 129 1.92 -0.87 -10.92
N CYS A 130 2.78 -1.43 -10.05
CA CYS A 130 3.19 -2.84 -10.10
C CYS A 130 2.11 -3.84 -9.61
N ASN A 131 1.09 -3.35 -8.89
CA ASN A 131 0.03 -4.14 -8.26
C ASN A 131 -1.39 -3.82 -8.79
N GLU A 132 -1.49 -3.14 -9.92
CA GLU A 132 -2.73 -2.82 -10.63
C GLU A 132 -2.75 -3.41 -12.05
N GLY A 133 -3.72 -3.02 -12.88
CA GLY A 133 -3.79 -3.40 -14.29
C GLY A 133 -3.87 -4.91 -14.51
N ASP A 134 -2.97 -5.44 -15.33
CA ASP A 134 -2.89 -6.88 -15.62
C ASP A 134 -2.63 -7.73 -14.38
N PHE A 135 -1.97 -7.20 -13.35
CA PHE A 135 -1.75 -7.96 -12.12
C PHE A 135 -3.08 -8.26 -11.41
N LEU A 136 -3.93 -7.25 -11.23
CA LEU A 136 -5.27 -7.45 -10.67
C LEU A 136 -6.18 -8.27 -11.59
N ARG A 137 -5.99 -8.18 -12.90
CA ARG A 137 -6.81 -8.89 -13.90
C ARG A 137 -6.78 -10.41 -13.75
N TRP A 138 -5.70 -10.93 -13.19
CA TRP A 138 -5.47 -12.37 -13.01
C TRP A 138 -5.37 -12.81 -11.53
N GLN A 139 -5.48 -11.89 -10.58
CA GLN A 139 -5.35 -12.15 -9.13
C GLN A 139 -6.68 -12.38 -8.39
N TYR A 140 -7.82 -12.38 -9.09
CA TYR A 140 -9.11 -12.82 -8.55
C TYR A 140 -9.59 -14.09 -9.27
N GLY A 141 -10.30 -14.95 -8.54
CA GLY A 141 -10.94 -16.16 -9.10
C GLY A 141 -12.39 -15.92 -9.50
N LYS A 142 -13.18 -15.29 -8.62
CA LYS A 142 -14.58 -14.92 -8.87
C LYS A 142 -14.92 -13.58 -8.19
N TYR A 143 -15.95 -12.90 -8.69
CA TYR A 143 -16.69 -11.91 -7.93
C TYR A 143 -18.20 -12.07 -8.11
N VAL A 144 -18.94 -11.76 -7.05
CA VAL A 144 -20.40 -11.69 -7.03
C VAL A 144 -20.80 -10.27 -6.65
N CYS A 145 -21.57 -9.58 -7.48
CA CYS A 145 -22.10 -8.26 -7.18
C CYS A 145 -23.62 -8.35 -6.95
N ASN A 146 -24.07 -8.01 -5.74
CA ASN A 146 -25.48 -7.78 -5.46
C ASN A 146 -25.84 -6.32 -5.73
N VAL A 147 -26.94 -6.10 -6.44
CA VAL A 147 -27.41 -4.80 -6.91
C VAL A 147 -28.75 -4.49 -6.25
N GLN A 148 -28.80 -3.38 -5.51
CA GLN A 148 -30.03 -2.79 -4.99
C GLN A 148 -30.25 -1.46 -5.72
N GLY A 149 -31.49 -1.10 -6.07
CA GLY A 149 -31.75 0.08 -6.91
C GLY A 149 -33.00 0.86 -6.53
N SER A 150 -32.98 2.15 -6.82
CA SER A 150 -34.10 3.07 -6.65
C SER A 150 -34.05 4.22 -7.66
N TRP A 151 -35.15 4.96 -7.78
CA TRP A 151 -35.24 6.18 -8.58
C TRP A 151 -36.02 7.27 -7.84
N THR A 152 -35.75 8.53 -8.19
CA THR A 152 -36.41 9.72 -7.65
C THR A 152 -36.83 10.64 -8.79
N ALA A 153 -38.00 11.25 -8.69
CA ALA A 153 -38.44 12.28 -9.64
C ALA A 153 -37.75 13.62 -9.34
N ASN A 154 -37.19 14.25 -10.37
CA ASN A 154 -36.58 15.58 -10.28
C ASN A 154 -37.63 16.65 -10.63
N SER A 155 -37.44 17.88 -10.14
CA SER A 155 -38.40 19.00 -10.34
C SER A 155 -38.47 19.53 -11.79
N ASP A 156 -37.55 19.12 -12.65
CA ASP A 156 -37.52 19.40 -14.09
C ASP A 156 -38.25 18.31 -14.93
N GLY A 157 -38.82 17.30 -14.28
CA GLY A 157 -39.46 16.15 -14.92
C GLY A 157 -38.52 15.01 -15.31
N THR A 158 -37.21 15.14 -15.07
CA THR A 158 -36.25 14.05 -15.25
C THR A 158 -36.29 13.07 -14.06
N ARG A 159 -35.52 11.98 -14.14
CA ARG A 159 -35.40 10.98 -13.06
C ARG A 159 -33.93 10.75 -12.72
N THR A 160 -33.63 10.74 -11.43
CA THR A 160 -32.33 10.31 -10.91
C THR A 160 -32.41 8.85 -10.50
N TYR A 161 -31.59 8.00 -11.08
CA TYR A 161 -31.43 6.59 -10.69
C TYR A 161 -30.27 6.47 -9.70
N SER A 162 -30.49 5.73 -8.61
CA SER A 162 -29.48 5.41 -7.59
C SER A 162 -29.37 3.90 -7.43
N TYR A 163 -28.19 3.36 -7.71
CA TYR A 163 -27.83 1.96 -7.51
C TYR A 163 -26.87 1.85 -6.32
N LYS A 164 -26.97 0.75 -5.58
CA LYS A 164 -25.99 0.31 -4.58
C LYS A 164 -25.46 -1.03 -5.06
N PHE A 165 -24.17 -1.08 -5.36
CA PHE A 165 -23.45 -2.28 -5.76
C PHE A 165 -22.67 -2.80 -4.56
N ILE A 166 -22.84 -4.08 -4.25
CA ILE A 166 -22.15 -4.79 -3.17
C ILE A 166 -21.37 -5.93 -3.82
N TYR A 167 -20.11 -5.66 -4.14
CA TYR A 167 -19.19 -6.65 -4.68
C TYR A 167 -18.62 -7.51 -3.55
N THR A 168 -18.54 -8.82 -3.77
CA THR A 168 -17.81 -9.79 -2.96
C THR A 168 -16.81 -10.49 -3.90
N PHE A 169 -15.53 -10.22 -3.71
CA PHE A 169 -14.41 -10.79 -4.47
C PHE A 169 -13.77 -11.97 -3.72
N SER A 170 -13.48 -13.06 -4.42
CA SER A 170 -12.53 -14.08 -3.99
C SER A 170 -11.21 -13.90 -4.73
N TYR A 171 -10.15 -13.59 -3.99
CA TYR A 171 -8.79 -13.45 -4.51
C TYR A 171 -8.00 -14.75 -4.37
N TYR A 172 -6.94 -14.92 -5.16
CA TYR A 172 -5.99 -16.03 -5.00
C TYR A 172 -4.94 -15.75 -3.90
N THR A 173 -4.78 -14.48 -3.49
CA THR A 173 -3.84 -14.04 -2.45
C THR A 173 -4.55 -13.22 -1.36
N THR A 174 -4.08 -13.33 -0.13
CA THR A 174 -4.47 -12.45 0.99
C THR A 174 -3.72 -11.11 0.95
N ALA A 175 -4.16 -10.16 1.79
CA ALA A 175 -3.47 -8.88 1.95
C ALA A 175 -2.07 -8.99 2.61
N GLU A 176 -1.77 -10.09 3.32
CA GLU A 176 -0.44 -10.35 3.88
C GLU A 176 0.49 -10.91 2.80
N GLN A 177 0.05 -11.91 2.04
CA GLN A 177 0.81 -12.47 0.91
C GLN A 177 1.21 -11.42 -0.13
N GLU A 178 0.37 -10.40 -0.36
CA GLU A 178 0.74 -9.27 -1.22
C GLU A 178 1.76 -8.30 -0.57
N ARG A 179 1.84 -8.21 0.76
CA ARG A 179 2.90 -7.48 1.48
C ARG A 179 4.21 -8.27 1.45
N GLU A 180 4.16 -9.56 1.76
CA GLU A 180 5.29 -10.50 1.71
C GLU A 180 5.92 -10.51 0.31
N LEU A 181 5.12 -10.74 -0.73
CA LEU A 181 5.53 -10.66 -2.14
C LEU A 181 6.18 -9.32 -2.50
N ASN A 182 5.66 -8.19 -1.99
CA ASN A 182 6.25 -6.87 -2.26
C ASN A 182 7.61 -6.68 -1.59
N ALA A 183 7.83 -7.26 -0.40
CA ALA A 183 9.13 -7.25 0.26
C ALA A 183 10.13 -8.16 -0.48
N ALA A 184 9.71 -9.37 -0.82
CA ALA A 184 10.55 -10.36 -1.51
C ALA A 184 10.96 -9.91 -2.92
N VAL A 185 10.03 -9.37 -3.72
CA VAL A 185 10.33 -8.76 -5.03
C VAL A 185 11.37 -7.64 -4.91
N ARG A 186 11.29 -6.80 -3.86
CA ARG A 186 12.28 -5.74 -3.63
C ARG A 186 13.65 -6.30 -3.24
N ALA A 187 13.71 -7.32 -2.38
CA ALA A 187 14.96 -7.98 -2.02
C ALA A 187 15.65 -8.61 -3.24
N ALA A 188 14.90 -9.29 -4.12
CA ALA A 188 15.43 -9.83 -5.36
C ALA A 188 15.91 -8.73 -6.34
N LEU A 189 15.15 -7.64 -6.50
CA LEU A 189 15.57 -6.53 -7.38
C LEU A 189 16.81 -5.80 -6.86
N GLN A 190 17.03 -5.77 -5.54
CA GLN A 190 18.26 -5.27 -4.92
C GLN A 190 19.45 -6.21 -5.20
N SER A 191 19.30 -7.53 -5.01
CA SER A 191 20.39 -8.49 -5.26
C SER A 191 20.81 -8.58 -6.73
N LEU A 192 19.88 -8.31 -7.67
CA LEU A 192 20.17 -8.21 -9.10
C LEU A 192 20.95 -6.94 -9.51
N GLY A 193 21.25 -6.02 -8.59
CA GLY A 193 22.19 -4.92 -8.80
C GLY A 193 21.81 -3.94 -9.92
N LEU A 194 20.52 -3.60 -10.01
CA LEU A 194 19.93 -2.93 -11.19
C LEU A 194 20.25 -1.44 -11.34
N GLY A 195 20.83 -0.79 -10.33
CA GLY A 195 20.94 0.68 -10.24
C GLY A 195 21.77 1.39 -11.32
N GLN A 196 22.57 0.66 -12.11
CA GLN A 196 23.32 1.17 -13.27
C GLN A 196 23.12 0.31 -14.53
N ALA A 197 22.12 -0.60 -14.52
CA ALA A 197 21.86 -1.51 -15.63
C ALA A 197 21.06 -0.82 -16.76
N THR A 198 21.39 -1.12 -18.02
CA THR A 198 20.53 -0.74 -19.16
C THR A 198 19.17 -1.44 -19.05
N ASP A 199 18.13 -0.95 -19.73
CA ASP A 199 16.82 -1.61 -19.69
C ASP A 199 16.89 -3.06 -20.22
N TYR A 200 17.71 -3.34 -21.24
CA TYR A 200 18.02 -4.72 -21.64
C TYR A 200 18.60 -5.55 -20.49
N GLN A 201 19.62 -5.02 -19.79
CA GLN A 201 20.29 -5.72 -18.69
C GLN A 201 19.35 -5.94 -17.49
N LYS A 202 18.44 -5.00 -17.19
CA LYS A 202 17.38 -5.20 -16.18
C LYS A 202 16.45 -6.34 -16.61
N ILE A 203 15.93 -6.30 -17.83
CA ILE A 203 15.04 -7.34 -18.38
C ILE A 203 15.74 -8.71 -18.33
N GLN A 204 17.00 -8.79 -18.75
CA GLN A 204 17.79 -10.02 -18.76
C GLN A 204 17.97 -10.61 -17.36
N ARG A 205 18.41 -9.80 -16.39
CA ARG A 205 18.64 -10.25 -15.01
C ARG A 205 17.36 -10.70 -14.32
N ILE A 206 16.26 -9.95 -14.50
CA ILE A 206 14.94 -10.28 -13.94
C ILE A 206 14.38 -11.55 -14.57
N TYR A 207 14.47 -11.69 -15.90
CA TYR A 207 14.01 -12.89 -16.60
C TYR A 207 14.81 -14.13 -16.20
N GLN A 208 16.14 -14.02 -16.14
CA GLN A 208 17.01 -15.10 -15.68
C GLN A 208 16.71 -15.49 -14.23
N TYR A 209 16.41 -14.53 -13.34
CA TYR A 209 15.98 -14.81 -11.97
C TYR A 209 14.71 -15.68 -11.97
N VAL A 210 13.63 -15.23 -12.62
CA VAL A 210 12.36 -15.99 -12.67
C VAL A 210 12.55 -17.37 -13.32
N CYS A 211 13.32 -17.48 -14.40
CA CYS A 211 13.59 -18.77 -15.04
C CYS A 211 14.48 -19.74 -14.23
N THR A 212 15.11 -19.29 -13.13
CA THR A 212 16.00 -20.13 -12.31
C THR A 212 15.51 -20.34 -10.88
N HIS A 213 14.58 -19.50 -10.40
CA HIS A 213 14.02 -19.57 -9.05
C HIS A 213 12.61 -20.18 -9.01
N VAL A 214 11.96 -20.38 -10.16
CA VAL A 214 10.61 -20.95 -10.26
C VAL A 214 10.64 -22.26 -11.06
N THR A 215 9.98 -23.30 -10.53
CA THR A 215 9.78 -24.61 -11.14
C THR A 215 8.31 -24.78 -11.55
N TYR A 216 8.02 -25.53 -12.62
CA TYR A 216 6.65 -25.70 -13.11
C TYR A 216 5.84 -26.70 -12.28
N ASP A 217 4.66 -26.30 -11.79
CA ASP A 217 3.77 -27.13 -10.98
C ASP A 217 2.76 -27.91 -11.83
N TYR A 218 3.09 -29.18 -12.10
CA TYR A 218 2.24 -30.12 -12.82
C TYR A 218 1.17 -30.80 -11.92
N SER A 219 1.14 -30.56 -10.61
CA SER A 219 0.26 -31.28 -9.70
C SER A 219 -1.21 -30.83 -9.83
N SER A 220 -2.14 -31.73 -9.53
CA SER A 220 -3.57 -31.43 -9.46
C SER A 220 -4.06 -31.13 -8.03
N GLU A 221 -3.14 -30.92 -7.08
CA GLU A 221 -3.42 -30.90 -5.64
C GLU A 221 -3.14 -29.53 -4.98
N THR A 222 -2.42 -28.62 -5.65
CA THR A 222 -2.13 -27.25 -5.20
C THR A 222 -3.10 -26.23 -5.83
N PRO A 223 -4.10 -25.71 -5.08
CA PRO A 223 -5.07 -24.74 -5.61
C PRO A 223 -4.49 -23.32 -5.76
N ASP A 224 -3.33 -23.04 -5.16
CA ASP A 224 -2.75 -21.68 -5.09
C ASP A 224 -1.71 -21.39 -6.20
N LYS A 225 -1.27 -22.40 -6.98
CA LYS A 225 -0.14 -22.36 -7.93
C LYS A 225 -0.19 -21.32 -9.07
N TYR A 226 -1.19 -20.45 -9.06
CA TYR A 226 -1.52 -19.44 -10.06
C TYR A 226 -0.99 -18.04 -9.73
N THR A 227 -0.43 -17.80 -8.53
CA THR A 227 -0.04 -16.45 -8.07
C THR A 227 1.46 -16.15 -8.23
N ALA A 228 1.81 -14.86 -8.13
CA ALA A 228 3.19 -14.44 -8.01
C ALA A 228 3.80 -14.71 -6.62
N TYR A 229 2.99 -14.82 -5.57
CA TYR A 229 3.45 -15.15 -4.22
C TYR A 229 3.98 -16.59 -4.19
N ASP A 230 3.24 -17.54 -4.76
CA ASP A 230 3.65 -18.94 -4.84
C ASP A 230 4.89 -19.13 -5.72
N ALA A 231 4.96 -18.40 -6.84
CA ALA A 231 6.16 -18.35 -7.67
C ALA A 231 7.38 -17.80 -6.92
N MET A 232 7.20 -16.84 -6.00
CA MET A 232 8.29 -16.18 -5.27
C MET A 232 8.73 -16.97 -4.01
N GLU A 233 7.78 -17.33 -3.15
CA GLU A 233 8.05 -17.91 -1.82
C GLU A 233 8.09 -19.45 -1.82
N ARG A 234 7.27 -20.11 -2.65
CA ARG A 234 7.26 -21.58 -2.77
C ARG A 234 8.19 -22.07 -3.90
N GLY A 235 8.64 -21.17 -4.78
CA GLY A 235 9.46 -21.51 -5.95
C GLY A 235 8.73 -22.38 -6.98
N THR A 236 7.38 -22.46 -6.95
CA THR A 236 6.59 -23.33 -7.82
C THR A 236 5.33 -22.63 -8.32
N ALA A 237 5.06 -22.71 -9.64
CA ALA A 237 3.87 -22.11 -10.24
C ALA A 237 3.49 -22.75 -11.59
N VAL A 238 2.28 -22.45 -12.09
CA VAL A 238 1.95 -22.57 -13.53
C VAL A 238 2.18 -21.24 -14.26
N CYS A 239 2.01 -21.22 -15.59
CA CYS A 239 2.27 -20.06 -16.45
C CYS A 239 1.71 -18.71 -15.95
N GLN A 240 0.55 -18.69 -15.30
CA GLN A 240 0.00 -17.45 -14.71
C GLN A 240 0.89 -16.89 -13.59
N GLY A 241 1.42 -17.73 -12.70
CA GLY A 241 2.29 -17.29 -11.59
C GLY A 241 3.63 -16.79 -12.08
N TYR A 242 4.25 -17.49 -13.05
CA TYR A 242 5.43 -17.01 -13.78
C TYR A 242 5.19 -15.63 -14.40
N ALA A 243 4.11 -15.47 -15.17
CA ALA A 243 3.82 -14.22 -15.87
C ALA A 243 3.45 -13.06 -14.92
N LEU A 244 2.84 -13.36 -13.76
CA LEU A 244 2.55 -12.38 -12.71
C LEU A 244 3.81 -11.96 -11.94
N LEU A 245 4.73 -12.88 -11.63
CA LEU A 245 5.98 -12.55 -10.96
C LEU A 245 6.91 -11.75 -11.88
N LEU A 246 7.07 -12.21 -13.12
CA LEU A 246 7.83 -11.49 -14.15
C LEU A 246 7.22 -10.10 -14.43
N TYR A 247 5.89 -9.97 -14.46
CA TYR A 247 5.25 -8.66 -14.48
C TYR A 247 5.67 -7.81 -13.27
N ARG A 248 5.45 -8.30 -12.04
CA ARG A 248 5.77 -7.57 -10.79
C ARG A 248 7.19 -7.03 -10.78
N MET A 249 8.17 -7.89 -11.04
CA MET A 249 9.60 -7.53 -10.98
C MET A 249 9.98 -6.51 -12.06
N LEU A 250 9.50 -6.67 -13.29
CA LEU A 250 9.73 -5.71 -14.37
C LEU A 250 9.08 -4.35 -14.07
N ARG A 251 7.85 -4.32 -13.53
CA ARG A 251 7.15 -3.07 -13.16
C ARG A 251 7.85 -2.32 -12.04
N GLU A 252 8.23 -3.00 -10.96
CA GLU A 252 8.95 -2.40 -9.83
C GLU A 252 10.36 -1.91 -10.26
N ALA A 253 10.97 -2.53 -11.29
CA ALA A 253 12.20 -2.06 -11.94
C ALA A 253 11.99 -0.89 -12.95
N GLY A 254 10.77 -0.35 -13.05
CA GLY A 254 10.43 0.79 -13.91
C GLY A 254 10.22 0.46 -15.40
N LEU A 255 10.09 -0.83 -15.75
CA LEU A 255 9.95 -1.28 -17.14
C LEU A 255 8.48 -1.46 -17.51
N SER A 256 8.06 -0.92 -18.66
CA SER A 256 6.69 -1.14 -19.16
C SER A 256 6.55 -2.58 -19.69
N THR A 257 5.72 -3.37 -19.02
CA THR A 257 5.38 -4.75 -19.41
C THR A 257 3.87 -4.99 -19.28
N ARG A 258 3.35 -5.97 -20.04
CA ARG A 258 1.96 -6.45 -20.03
C ARG A 258 1.93 -7.97 -19.90
N ILE A 259 0.82 -8.53 -19.43
CA ILE A 259 0.54 -9.98 -19.48
C ILE A 259 -0.36 -10.26 -20.68
N ILE A 260 0.03 -11.23 -21.51
CA ILE A 260 -0.73 -11.73 -22.64
C ILE A 260 -1.31 -13.09 -22.29
N ALA A 261 -2.62 -13.24 -22.47
CA ALA A 261 -3.29 -14.53 -22.42
C ALA A 261 -3.57 -15.05 -23.85
N GLY A 262 -3.38 -16.35 -24.03
CA GLY A 262 -3.47 -17.03 -25.32
C GLY A 262 -3.69 -18.52 -25.16
N THR A 263 -3.33 -19.28 -26.19
CA THR A 263 -3.18 -20.74 -26.09
C THR A 263 -1.82 -21.20 -26.61
N ALA A 264 -1.35 -22.32 -26.08
CA ALA A 264 -0.22 -23.06 -26.63
C ALA A 264 -0.70 -23.82 -27.89
N THR A 265 -0.16 -23.50 -29.06
CA THR A 265 -0.69 -24.03 -30.34
C THR A 265 -0.45 -25.53 -30.55
N ALA A 266 0.39 -26.15 -29.72
CA ALA A 266 0.69 -27.59 -29.76
C ALA A 266 -0.36 -28.43 -29.01
N THR A 267 -0.90 -27.95 -27.89
CA THR A 267 -1.87 -28.68 -27.05
C THR A 267 -3.29 -28.09 -27.11
N GLY A 268 -3.40 -26.80 -27.46
CA GLY A 268 -4.65 -26.04 -27.42
C GLY A 268 -5.00 -25.46 -26.05
N GLU A 269 -4.19 -25.73 -25.03
CA GLU A 269 -4.42 -25.30 -23.65
C GLU A 269 -4.19 -23.79 -23.46
N ASN A 270 -4.86 -23.21 -22.45
CA ASN A 270 -4.69 -21.81 -22.08
C ASN A 270 -3.27 -21.55 -21.58
N HIS A 271 -2.63 -20.49 -22.08
CA HIS A 271 -1.26 -20.11 -21.74
C HIS A 271 -1.14 -18.61 -21.47
N ALA A 272 -0.18 -18.22 -20.62
CA ALA A 272 0.07 -16.85 -20.20
C ALA A 272 1.57 -16.55 -20.25
N TRP A 273 1.92 -15.38 -20.82
CA TRP A 273 3.30 -14.90 -20.97
C TRP A 273 3.33 -13.37 -20.93
N ASN A 274 4.50 -12.75 -21.09
CA ASN A 274 4.65 -11.29 -21.02
C ASN A 274 5.06 -10.67 -22.36
N ILE A 275 4.76 -9.38 -22.53
CA ILE A 275 5.48 -8.51 -23.47
C ILE A 275 6.11 -7.35 -22.71
N VAL A 276 7.39 -7.08 -22.94
CA VAL A 276 8.13 -5.96 -22.33
C VAL A 276 8.56 -4.95 -23.39
N ARG A 277 8.55 -3.67 -23.05
CA ARG A 277 9.05 -2.60 -23.91
C ARG A 277 10.57 -2.53 -23.85
N LEU A 278 11.22 -2.48 -25.01
CA LEU A 278 12.62 -2.12 -25.16
C LEU A 278 12.75 -1.14 -26.33
N GLY A 279 13.25 0.07 -26.07
CA GLY A 279 13.27 1.16 -27.04
C GLY A 279 11.86 1.59 -27.50
N SER A 280 11.58 1.49 -28.80
CA SER A 280 10.31 1.86 -29.41
C SER A 280 9.27 0.74 -29.48
N SER A 281 9.63 -0.49 -29.13
CA SER A 281 8.82 -1.68 -29.44
C SER A 281 8.67 -2.63 -28.25
N TYR A 282 7.64 -3.46 -28.30
CA TYR A 282 7.40 -4.53 -27.33
C TYR A 282 7.91 -5.88 -27.87
N TYR A 283 8.51 -6.67 -26.99
CA TYR A 283 9.07 -7.99 -27.28
C TYR A 283 8.45 -9.01 -26.33
N ASN A 284 8.15 -10.21 -26.81
CA ASN A 284 7.62 -11.31 -26.02
C ASN A 284 8.71 -11.91 -25.11
N LEU A 285 8.25 -12.38 -23.96
CA LEU A 285 8.98 -13.10 -22.94
C LEU A 285 8.10 -14.25 -22.46
N ASP A 286 8.58 -15.50 -22.48
CA ASP A 286 7.91 -16.60 -21.78
C ASP A 286 8.89 -17.33 -20.86
N SER A 287 8.94 -16.84 -19.62
CA SER A 287 9.76 -17.44 -18.57
C SER A 287 9.30 -18.85 -18.19
N THR A 288 8.06 -19.23 -18.52
CA THR A 288 7.50 -20.55 -18.21
C THR A 288 8.17 -21.63 -19.04
N TRP A 289 8.29 -21.41 -20.35
CA TRP A 289 8.92 -22.38 -21.26
C TRP A 289 10.44 -22.31 -21.17
N ASP A 290 11.03 -21.11 -20.99
CA ASP A 290 12.48 -20.97 -20.82
C ASP A 290 13.01 -21.52 -19.47
N ALA A 291 12.19 -21.58 -18.42
CA ALA A 291 12.54 -22.29 -17.16
C ALA A 291 12.65 -23.81 -17.33
N GLN A 292 11.96 -24.38 -18.33
CA GLN A 292 11.97 -25.81 -18.62
C GLN A 292 13.13 -26.21 -19.57
N THR A 293 13.95 -25.27 -20.03
CA THR A 293 15.07 -25.52 -20.95
C THR A 293 16.43 -25.45 -20.24
N GLN A 294 17.25 -26.49 -20.37
CA GLN A 294 18.61 -26.48 -19.83
C GLN A 294 19.52 -25.54 -20.64
N GLY A 295 19.75 -24.34 -20.11
CA GLY A 295 20.84 -23.46 -20.53
C GLY A 295 20.61 -22.61 -21.79
N GLY A 296 19.37 -22.42 -22.24
CA GLY A 296 19.10 -21.64 -23.45
C GLY A 296 17.75 -20.93 -23.46
N PHE A 297 17.77 -19.59 -23.34
CA PHE A 297 16.57 -18.76 -23.44
C PHE A 297 16.04 -18.68 -24.88
N ALA A 298 15.17 -19.62 -25.23
CA ALA A 298 14.55 -19.73 -26.54
C ALA A 298 13.43 -18.69 -26.76
N TYR A 299 12.79 -18.20 -25.69
CA TYR A 299 11.61 -17.33 -25.73
C TYR A 299 11.87 -15.90 -25.22
N PHE A 300 13.10 -15.58 -24.82
CA PHE A 300 13.54 -14.23 -24.45
C PHE A 300 13.59 -13.23 -25.62
N LEU A 301 13.07 -12.02 -25.37
CA LEU A 301 12.99 -10.84 -26.25
C LEU A 301 12.65 -11.15 -27.72
N ARG A 302 11.60 -11.95 -27.95
CA ARG A 302 11.16 -12.36 -29.30
C ARG A 302 10.13 -11.42 -29.91
N GLY A 303 10.32 -11.06 -31.17
CA GLY A 303 9.27 -10.44 -31.97
C GLY A 303 8.24 -11.45 -32.49
N THR A 304 7.09 -10.97 -32.96
CA THR A 304 5.92 -11.79 -33.37
C THR A 304 6.24 -12.90 -34.37
N ASP A 305 7.16 -12.64 -35.28
CA ASP A 305 7.51 -13.52 -36.40
C ASP A 305 8.59 -14.53 -35.97
N SER A 306 9.04 -14.44 -34.71
CA SER A 306 10.11 -15.23 -34.07
C SER A 306 9.70 -15.85 -32.72
N PHE A 307 8.38 -15.92 -32.45
CA PHE A 307 7.81 -16.42 -31.19
C PHE A 307 6.85 -17.59 -31.47
N PRO A 308 7.37 -18.78 -31.81
CA PRO A 308 6.56 -19.94 -32.21
C PRO A 308 5.77 -20.52 -31.03
N GLY A 309 4.79 -21.37 -31.33
CA GLY A 309 4.00 -22.10 -30.32
C GLY A 309 2.89 -21.29 -29.65
N HIS A 310 2.77 -19.99 -29.91
CA HIS A 310 1.90 -19.07 -29.17
C HIS A 310 0.77 -18.48 -30.03
N ALA A 311 -0.47 -18.53 -29.53
CA ALA A 311 -1.63 -17.87 -30.14
C ALA A 311 -2.32 -16.92 -29.15
N ALA A 312 -2.00 -15.62 -29.22
CA ALA A 312 -2.60 -14.61 -28.35
C ALA A 312 -4.10 -14.41 -28.65
N TRP A 313 -4.93 -14.29 -27.61
CA TRP A 313 -6.37 -14.12 -27.77
C TRP A 313 -6.73 -12.81 -28.51
N LYS A 314 -7.96 -12.75 -29.03
CA LYS A 314 -8.47 -11.62 -29.85
C LYS A 314 -8.31 -10.24 -29.20
N ALA A 315 -8.35 -10.15 -27.87
CA ALA A 315 -8.13 -8.91 -27.12
C ALA A 315 -6.73 -8.30 -27.34
N TYR A 316 -5.71 -9.15 -27.51
CA TYR A 316 -4.30 -8.75 -27.66
C TYR A 316 -3.89 -8.61 -29.13
N THR A 317 -4.64 -9.20 -30.06
CA THR A 317 -4.40 -9.11 -31.51
C THR A 317 -5.21 -8.02 -32.20
N ALA A 318 -6.14 -7.36 -31.51
CA ALA A 318 -6.91 -6.23 -32.01
C ALA A 318 -6.07 -4.95 -32.16
N ASP A 319 -6.44 -4.10 -33.13
CA ASP A 319 -5.69 -2.89 -33.47
C ASP A 319 -5.62 -1.87 -32.32
N ALA A 320 -6.66 -1.79 -31.48
CA ALA A 320 -6.68 -0.94 -30.29
C ALA A 320 -5.63 -1.37 -29.23
N PHE A 321 -5.28 -2.65 -29.18
CA PHE A 321 -4.17 -3.12 -28.35
C PHE A 321 -2.83 -2.86 -29.05
N ARG A 322 -2.69 -3.30 -30.31
CA ARG A 322 -1.44 -3.22 -31.09
C ARG A 322 -0.95 -1.80 -31.34
N SER A 323 -1.85 -0.82 -31.40
CA SER A 323 -1.49 0.61 -31.50
C SER A 323 -0.96 1.21 -30.20
N ARG A 324 -1.41 0.72 -29.04
CA ARG A 324 -0.88 1.11 -27.71
C ARG A 324 0.38 0.31 -27.33
N TYR A 325 0.51 -0.92 -27.83
CA TYR A 325 1.61 -1.85 -27.57
C TYR A 325 2.21 -2.38 -28.89
N PRO A 326 2.99 -1.55 -29.62
CA PRO A 326 3.56 -1.92 -30.91
C PRO A 326 4.63 -3.00 -30.76
N ALA A 327 4.27 -4.24 -31.09
CA ALA A 327 5.19 -5.38 -31.01
C ALA A 327 6.24 -5.35 -32.15
N ALA A 328 7.47 -5.73 -31.82
CA ALA A 328 8.51 -5.99 -32.81
C ALA A 328 8.18 -7.26 -33.61
N LYS A 329 8.64 -7.32 -34.87
CA LYS A 329 8.50 -8.51 -35.73
C LYS A 329 9.58 -9.56 -35.47
N THR A 330 10.84 -9.14 -35.47
CA THR A 330 12.00 -9.97 -35.18
C THR A 330 12.39 -9.88 -33.71
N ALA A 331 13.14 -10.87 -33.21
CA ALA A 331 13.78 -10.81 -31.90
C ALA A 331 14.71 -9.58 -31.77
N TYR A 332 14.96 -9.16 -30.54
CA TYR A 332 15.93 -8.11 -30.24
C TYR A 332 17.36 -8.61 -30.53
N ALA A 333 18.18 -7.73 -31.11
CA ALA A 333 19.61 -7.97 -31.32
C ALA A 333 20.38 -7.07 -30.32
N PRO A 334 21.02 -7.63 -29.28
CA PRO A 334 21.75 -6.84 -28.29
C PRO A 334 22.87 -6.02 -28.92
N THR A 335 23.04 -4.78 -28.46
CA THR A 335 24.14 -3.92 -28.89
C THR A 335 25.41 -4.17 -28.09
N GLU A 336 26.54 -3.59 -28.52
CA GLU A 336 27.76 -3.55 -27.70
C GLU A 336 27.52 -2.83 -26.37
N ALA A 337 26.61 -1.85 -26.29
CA ALA A 337 26.27 -1.17 -25.04
C ALA A 337 25.39 -2.03 -24.09
N ASP A 338 24.61 -2.97 -24.64
CA ASP A 338 23.82 -3.91 -23.86
C ASP A 338 24.69 -5.06 -23.28
N THR A 339 25.76 -5.40 -23.98
CA THR A 339 26.64 -6.56 -23.69
C THR A 339 28.00 -6.19 -23.09
N SER A 340 28.39 -4.91 -23.11
CA SER A 340 29.54 -4.38 -22.38
C SER A 340 29.13 -3.79 -21.02
N GLY A 341 30.12 -3.67 -20.14
CA GLY A 341 29.88 -3.73 -18.70
C GLY A 341 29.78 -5.19 -18.29
N THR A 342 30.84 -5.70 -17.66
CA THR A 342 30.84 -7.06 -17.12
C THR A 342 29.71 -7.20 -16.11
N ALA A 343 28.79 -8.14 -16.34
CA ALA A 343 28.14 -8.80 -15.22
C ALA A 343 29.25 -9.29 -14.26
N PRO A 344 29.06 -9.23 -12.92
CA PRO A 344 30.06 -9.77 -12.00
C PRO A 344 30.39 -11.20 -12.44
N ALA A 345 31.68 -11.49 -12.60
CA ALA A 345 32.11 -12.78 -13.12
C ALA A 345 31.52 -13.91 -12.27
N ALA A 346 31.27 -15.06 -12.88
CA ALA A 346 30.86 -16.28 -12.17
C ALA A 346 32.02 -16.74 -11.26
N GLY A 347 32.11 -16.13 -10.09
CA GLY A 347 33.27 -16.11 -9.20
C GLY A 347 32.84 -16.43 -7.77
N ALA A 348 32.85 -17.72 -7.47
CA ALA A 348 32.18 -18.36 -6.34
C ALA A 348 30.64 -18.19 -6.33
N PRO A 349 29.88 -19.16 -5.79
CA PRO A 349 28.50 -18.91 -5.41
C PRO A 349 28.45 -17.78 -4.39
N GLN A 350 27.78 -16.67 -4.72
CA GLN A 350 27.45 -15.64 -3.75
C GLN A 350 26.39 -16.21 -2.81
N VAL A 351 26.75 -16.46 -1.55
CA VAL A 351 25.80 -16.90 -0.53
C VAL A 351 24.77 -15.79 -0.29
N PRO A 352 23.47 -16.09 -0.16
CA PRO A 352 22.47 -15.09 0.23
C PRO A 352 22.83 -14.41 1.55
N GLN A 353 23.18 -13.13 1.50
CA GLN A 353 23.30 -12.31 2.71
C GLN A 353 21.91 -12.03 3.26
N GLY A 354 21.73 -12.22 4.57
CA GLY A 354 20.46 -11.91 5.25
C GLY A 354 19.43 -13.04 5.22
N LEU A 355 19.84 -14.30 5.32
CA LEU A 355 18.93 -15.38 5.74
C LEU A 355 18.33 -15.03 7.12
N CYS A 356 17.09 -14.55 7.12
CA CYS A 356 16.34 -14.26 8.34
C CYS A 356 15.94 -15.57 9.04
N ALA A 357 16.18 -15.68 10.34
CA ALA A 357 15.80 -16.82 11.16
C ALA A 357 14.28 -16.85 11.43
N LEU A 358 13.50 -17.20 10.41
CA LEU A 358 12.06 -17.38 10.45
C LEU A 358 11.64 -18.83 10.74
N CYS A 359 10.36 -19.02 11.08
CA CYS A 359 9.64 -20.28 11.35
C CYS A 359 10.19 -21.28 12.38
N GLY A 360 11.40 -21.12 12.92
CA GLY A 360 11.94 -21.99 13.99
C GLY A 360 12.32 -23.41 13.53
N GLN A 361 12.45 -23.63 12.23
CA GLN A 361 13.15 -24.80 11.68
C GLN A 361 14.67 -24.63 11.81
N THR A 362 15.44 -25.67 11.54
CA THR A 362 16.91 -25.60 11.60
C THR A 362 17.45 -24.91 10.35
N LEU A 363 18.67 -24.35 10.42
CA LEU A 363 19.31 -23.69 9.27
C LEU A 363 19.50 -24.64 8.07
N ARG A 364 19.47 -25.94 8.33
CA ARG A 364 19.52 -27.06 7.38
C ARG A 364 18.27 -27.17 6.50
N ASP A 365 17.13 -26.77 7.02
CA ASP A 365 15.82 -26.92 6.36
C ASP A 365 15.57 -25.78 5.35
N VAL A 366 16.29 -24.65 5.49
CA VAL A 366 16.18 -23.45 4.64
C VAL A 366 17.03 -23.55 3.35
N LEU A 367 17.96 -24.52 3.27
CA LEU A 367 18.81 -24.75 2.10
C LEU A 367 18.74 -26.22 1.62
N PRO A 368 17.65 -26.61 0.92
CA PRO A 368 17.42 -28.00 0.49
C PRO A 368 18.19 -28.46 -0.77
N ASP A 369 19.05 -27.61 -1.35
CA ASP A 369 19.83 -27.95 -2.55
C ASP A 369 20.97 -28.93 -2.23
N SER A 370 20.93 -30.11 -2.86
CA SER A 370 21.87 -31.22 -2.63
C SER A 370 23.33 -30.93 -3.01
N ARG A 371 23.61 -29.77 -3.61
CA ARG A 371 24.96 -29.30 -3.98
C ARG A 371 25.69 -28.57 -2.85
N PHE A 372 25.04 -28.33 -1.72
CA PHE A 372 25.65 -27.72 -0.53
C PHE A 372 25.59 -28.67 0.67
N VAL A 373 26.72 -28.84 1.36
CA VAL A 373 26.84 -29.73 2.52
C VAL A 373 27.37 -28.94 3.71
N TRP A 374 26.63 -28.94 4.81
CA TRP A 374 27.09 -28.40 6.09
C TRP A 374 28.26 -29.22 6.64
N GLN A 375 29.37 -28.55 7.00
CA GLN A 375 30.42 -29.21 7.77
C GLN A 375 29.87 -29.71 9.11
N GLN A 376 30.27 -30.91 9.52
CA GLN A 376 29.78 -31.57 10.73
C GLN A 376 30.92 -31.80 11.73
N PRO A 377 30.76 -31.45 13.02
CA PRO A 377 29.60 -30.78 13.61
C PRO A 377 29.46 -29.33 13.13
N GLU A 378 28.21 -28.85 13.06
CA GLU A 378 27.89 -27.45 12.74
C GLU A 378 28.46 -26.54 13.84
N GLN A 379 29.56 -25.83 13.54
CA GLN A 379 30.25 -24.91 14.46
C GLN A 379 30.43 -23.54 13.79
N PRO A 380 30.19 -22.42 14.51
CA PRO A 380 30.48 -21.10 13.98
C PRO A 380 32.00 -20.89 13.88
N VAL A 381 32.47 -20.45 12.73
CA VAL A 381 33.89 -20.14 12.47
C VAL A 381 34.25 -18.67 12.72
N GLY A 382 33.24 -17.83 12.97
CA GLY A 382 33.38 -16.43 13.34
C GLY A 382 32.14 -15.89 14.04
N THR A 383 32.35 -14.91 14.92
CA THR A 383 31.31 -14.19 15.65
C THR A 383 31.63 -12.70 15.66
N GLU A 384 30.91 -11.93 14.86
CA GLU A 384 30.84 -10.47 14.96
C GLU A 384 29.40 -10.10 15.38
N ALA A 385 29.17 -8.90 15.93
CA ALA A 385 27.88 -8.59 16.56
C ALA A 385 26.70 -8.67 15.56
N GLY A 386 25.64 -9.40 15.92
CA GLY A 386 24.49 -9.69 15.06
C GLY A 386 24.73 -10.76 13.97
N GLN A 387 25.91 -11.36 13.88
CA GLN A 387 26.28 -12.23 12.76
C GLN A 387 27.02 -13.50 13.20
N ARG A 388 26.49 -14.65 12.75
CA ARG A 388 27.15 -15.96 12.88
C ARG A 388 27.59 -16.45 11.52
N THR A 389 28.89 -16.70 11.37
CA THR A 389 29.45 -17.27 10.14
C THR A 389 29.68 -18.77 10.31
N PHE A 390 29.08 -19.56 9.44
CA PHE A 390 29.23 -21.01 9.34
C PHE A 390 30.01 -21.36 8.05
N LEU A 391 30.60 -22.55 7.95
CA LEU A 391 31.14 -23.05 6.68
C LEU A 391 30.19 -24.07 6.04
N MET A 392 29.94 -23.86 4.75
CA MET A 392 29.12 -24.73 3.91
C MET A 392 29.94 -25.13 2.69
N SER A 393 30.17 -26.43 2.52
CA SER A 393 30.97 -27.01 1.46
C SER A 393 30.13 -27.15 0.19
N TRP A 394 30.47 -26.40 -0.87
CA TRP A 394 29.83 -26.50 -2.18
C TRP A 394 30.48 -27.59 -3.04
N ILE A 395 29.65 -28.39 -3.70
CA ILE A 395 30.05 -29.42 -4.67
C ILE A 395 29.57 -28.98 -6.06
N PRO A 396 30.48 -28.73 -7.03
CA PRO A 396 30.08 -28.43 -8.41
C PRO A 396 29.35 -29.61 -9.05
N ALA A 397 28.32 -29.35 -9.84
CA ALA A 397 27.55 -30.40 -10.52
C ALA A 397 28.39 -31.22 -11.54
N ASP A 398 29.47 -30.64 -12.03
CA ASP A 398 30.30 -31.18 -13.12
C ASP A 398 31.65 -31.74 -12.63
N ALA A 399 31.87 -31.86 -11.32
CA ALA A 399 33.17 -32.19 -10.74
C ALA A 399 33.15 -33.40 -9.80
N ASP A 400 34.27 -34.13 -9.75
CA ASP A 400 34.53 -35.10 -8.69
C ASP A 400 34.47 -34.44 -7.31
N ALA A 401 34.08 -35.22 -6.28
CA ALA A 401 33.93 -34.78 -4.89
C ALA A 401 35.24 -34.31 -4.18
N SER A 402 36.31 -34.10 -4.94
CA SER A 402 37.55 -33.44 -4.51
C SER A 402 37.55 -31.93 -4.77
N ALA A 403 36.68 -31.40 -5.64
CA ALA A 403 36.59 -29.99 -6.01
C ALA A 403 35.71 -29.16 -5.05
N VAL A 404 35.76 -29.45 -3.76
CA VAL A 404 34.96 -28.77 -2.73
C VAL A 404 35.47 -27.35 -2.51
N THR A 405 34.56 -26.38 -2.52
CA THR A 405 34.83 -25.01 -2.05
C THR A 405 34.06 -24.75 -0.77
N ASP A 406 34.75 -24.46 0.32
CA ASP A 406 34.11 -24.00 1.56
C ASP A 406 33.70 -22.53 1.43
N LEU A 407 32.41 -22.26 1.65
CA LEU A 407 31.82 -20.93 1.55
C LEU A 407 31.37 -20.45 2.94
N PRO A 408 31.72 -19.20 3.34
CA PRO A 408 31.24 -18.62 4.58
C PRO A 408 29.76 -18.20 4.45
N VAL A 409 28.88 -18.86 5.19
CA VAL A 409 27.46 -18.50 5.29
C VAL A 409 27.26 -17.62 6.52
N THR A 410 27.00 -16.34 6.29
CA THR A 410 26.78 -15.36 7.37
C THR A 410 25.28 -15.17 7.60
N VAL A 411 24.78 -15.75 8.69
CA VAL A 411 23.39 -15.60 9.13
C VAL A 411 23.29 -14.34 9.96
N THR A 412 22.34 -13.47 9.61
CA THR A 412 21.94 -12.34 10.46
C THR A 412 21.05 -12.87 11.56
N VAL A 413 21.56 -12.87 12.80
CA VAL A 413 20.78 -13.23 13.98
C VAL A 413 20.39 -11.93 14.67
N TYR A 414 19.11 -11.75 14.98
CA TYR A 414 18.62 -10.59 15.72
C TYR A 414 19.10 -10.64 17.17
N ASP A 415 20.33 -10.20 17.44
CA ASP A 415 20.96 -10.21 18.77
C ASP A 415 20.19 -9.33 19.78
N THR A 416 19.38 -8.36 19.31
CA THR A 416 18.47 -7.55 20.15
C THR A 416 17.22 -7.14 19.39
N ILE A 417 16.07 -7.15 20.08
CA ILE A 417 14.92 -6.31 19.76
C ILE A 417 14.95 -5.04 20.62
N GLY A 418 14.46 -3.93 20.08
CA GLY A 418 14.30 -2.63 20.74
C GLY A 418 12.86 -2.12 20.62
N LEU A 419 12.53 -1.10 21.39
CA LEU A 419 11.19 -0.49 21.40
C LEU A 419 11.33 1.01 21.61
N HIS A 420 10.80 1.80 20.69
CA HIS A 420 10.96 3.25 20.71
C HIS A 420 9.60 3.96 20.79
N PRO A 421 9.43 4.92 21.73
CA PRO A 421 10.35 5.27 22.83
C PRO A 421 10.33 4.24 23.98
N GLU A 422 11.45 4.12 24.72
CA GLU A 422 11.55 3.26 25.92
C GLU A 422 10.69 3.75 27.10
N ARG A 423 10.26 5.02 27.08
CA ARG A 423 9.36 5.62 28.07
C ARG A 423 8.53 6.70 27.38
N MET A 424 7.24 6.78 27.68
CA MET A 424 6.39 7.87 27.19
C MET A 424 5.24 8.17 28.14
N THR A 425 4.59 9.31 27.90
CA THR A 425 3.32 9.68 28.53
C THR A 425 2.20 9.61 27.51
N THR A 426 1.08 9.01 27.91
CA THR A 426 -0.21 9.09 27.20
C THR A 426 -1.32 9.41 28.19
N TYR A 427 -2.56 9.49 27.70
CA TYR A 427 -3.71 9.96 28.48
C TYR A 427 -4.89 9.00 28.40
N VAL A 428 -5.67 8.91 29.48
CA VAL A 428 -6.81 7.97 29.59
C VAL A 428 -7.78 8.12 28.42
N GLY A 429 -8.10 7.00 27.78
CA GLY A 429 -8.95 6.90 26.60
C GLY A 429 -8.22 7.03 25.27
N ALA A 430 -6.91 7.30 25.24
CA ALA A 430 -6.14 7.41 24.00
C ALA A 430 -5.62 6.05 23.52
N GLU A 431 -5.56 5.89 22.19
CA GLU A 431 -4.89 4.80 21.52
C GLU A 431 -3.60 5.27 20.84
N LEU A 432 -2.54 4.46 20.93
CA LEU A 432 -1.25 4.73 20.28
C LEU A 432 -0.64 3.44 19.77
N ARG A 433 0.22 3.52 18.75
CA ARG A 433 0.95 2.35 18.23
C ARG A 433 2.37 2.36 18.78
N LEU A 434 2.77 1.30 19.45
CA LEU A 434 4.17 1.04 19.73
C LEU A 434 4.81 0.37 18.51
N ILE A 435 5.98 0.86 18.09
CA ILE A 435 6.69 0.31 16.93
C ILE A 435 8.01 -0.33 17.40
N PRO A 436 8.16 -1.66 17.25
CA PRO A 436 9.37 -2.36 17.63
C PRO A 436 10.45 -2.12 16.58
N SER A 437 11.68 -1.88 17.03
CA SER A 437 12.87 -1.83 16.19
C SER A 437 13.64 -3.14 16.31
N ALA A 438 13.95 -3.79 15.20
CA ALA A 438 14.91 -4.90 15.19
C ALA A 438 16.27 -4.39 14.69
N MET A 439 17.35 -5.13 14.95
CA MET A 439 18.66 -4.85 14.35
C MET A 439 19.16 -6.07 13.57
N PRO A 440 19.15 -6.03 12.22
CA PRO A 440 18.52 -5.03 11.34
C PRO A 440 16.99 -4.95 11.49
N ASN A 441 16.37 -3.85 11.07
CA ASN A 441 14.92 -3.67 11.19
C ASN A 441 14.12 -4.69 10.37
N ASN A 442 12.88 -4.96 10.81
CA ASN A 442 11.87 -5.86 10.22
C ASN A 442 11.88 -7.33 10.71
N ALA A 443 11.78 -7.54 12.02
CA ALA A 443 11.13 -8.76 12.52
C ALA A 443 9.61 -8.68 12.21
N PRO A 444 9.01 -9.66 11.50
CA PRO A 444 7.60 -9.59 11.11
C PRO A 444 6.66 -9.78 12.32
N ALA A 445 5.44 -9.25 12.20
CA ALA A 445 4.57 -9.03 13.36
C ALA A 445 3.98 -10.32 13.97
N ASP A 446 3.89 -11.39 13.19
CA ASP A 446 3.51 -12.75 13.62
C ASP A 446 4.54 -13.38 14.57
N VAL A 447 5.81 -12.96 14.47
CA VAL A 447 6.93 -13.40 15.33
C VAL A 447 6.99 -12.60 16.64
N LEU A 448 6.09 -11.62 16.87
CA LEU A 448 6.10 -10.72 18.02
C LEU A 448 4.94 -10.97 19.00
N THR A 449 5.28 -11.34 20.24
CA THR A 449 4.31 -11.44 21.34
C THR A 449 4.32 -10.17 22.18
N TRP A 450 3.17 -9.49 22.27
CA TRP A 450 2.98 -8.30 23.12
C TRP A 450 2.39 -8.64 24.48
N SER A 451 2.74 -7.85 25.50
CA SER A 451 2.27 -8.02 26.87
C SER A 451 2.29 -6.70 27.66
N SER A 452 1.52 -6.65 28.74
CA SER A 452 1.48 -5.55 29.71
C SER A 452 1.56 -6.14 31.11
N ASP A 453 2.40 -5.58 31.98
CA ASP A 453 2.44 -5.95 33.40
C ASP A 453 1.17 -5.50 34.16
N ARG A 454 0.48 -4.48 33.62
CA ARG A 454 -0.73 -3.86 34.17
C ARG A 454 -1.75 -3.52 33.08
N PRO A 455 -2.44 -4.54 32.51
CA PRO A 455 -3.48 -4.32 31.49
C PRO A 455 -4.59 -3.36 31.95
N GLU A 456 -4.83 -3.26 33.26
CA GLU A 456 -5.83 -2.37 33.84
C GLU A 456 -5.36 -0.92 33.98
N VAL A 457 -4.08 -0.62 33.67
CA VAL A 457 -3.54 0.74 33.44
C VAL A 457 -3.44 1.00 31.94
N ALA A 458 -2.81 0.10 31.19
CA ALA A 458 -2.78 0.12 29.73
C ALA A 458 -2.70 -1.30 29.16
N SER A 459 -3.58 -1.62 28.22
CA SER A 459 -3.61 -2.89 27.49
C SER A 459 -2.96 -2.74 26.11
N VAL A 460 -2.33 -3.80 25.60
CA VAL A 460 -1.72 -3.83 24.27
C VAL A 460 -2.28 -5.00 23.46
N GLY A 461 -2.62 -4.75 22.19
CA GLY A 461 -3.07 -5.73 21.22
C GLY A 461 -1.92 -6.50 20.56
N SER A 462 -2.24 -7.56 19.81
CA SER A 462 -1.26 -8.34 19.05
C SER A 462 -0.59 -7.56 17.91
N ASP A 463 -1.17 -6.43 17.52
CA ASP A 463 -0.70 -5.49 16.48
C ASP A 463 0.19 -4.36 17.02
N GLY A 464 0.44 -4.33 18.33
CA GLY A 464 1.17 -3.26 19.02
C GLY A 464 0.35 -1.99 19.27
N ILE A 465 -0.98 -2.00 19.04
CA ILE A 465 -1.86 -0.90 19.46
C ILE A 465 -2.09 -0.98 20.97
N VAL A 466 -1.95 0.16 21.65
CA VAL A 466 -2.05 0.31 23.09
C VAL A 466 -3.22 1.21 23.44
N THR A 467 -4.13 0.71 24.28
CA THR A 467 -5.27 1.47 24.81
C THR A 467 -4.99 1.90 26.25
N ALA A 468 -5.07 3.21 26.53
CA ALA A 468 -4.79 3.78 27.85
C ALA A 468 -6.03 3.74 28.77
N ASN A 469 -6.08 2.79 29.70
CA ASN A 469 -7.30 2.42 30.42
C ASN A 469 -7.57 3.24 31.69
N ARG A 470 -6.55 3.56 32.50
CA ARG A 470 -6.67 4.47 33.66
C ARG A 470 -5.32 5.06 34.05
N THR A 471 -5.33 6.10 34.89
CA THR A 471 -4.09 6.73 35.36
C THR A 471 -3.19 5.77 36.16
N GLY A 472 -1.89 5.84 35.93
CA GLY A 472 -0.88 4.98 36.54
C GLY A 472 0.37 4.85 35.69
N GLN A 473 1.16 3.81 35.94
CA GLN A 473 2.30 3.43 35.12
C GLN A 473 2.22 1.93 34.82
N ALA A 474 2.58 1.54 33.59
CA ALA A 474 2.65 0.15 33.13
C ALA A 474 3.94 -0.05 32.32
N VAL A 475 4.47 -1.27 32.34
CA VAL A 475 5.54 -1.74 31.47
C VAL A 475 4.91 -2.59 30.38
N LEU A 476 4.99 -2.09 29.15
CA LEU A 476 4.54 -2.78 27.94
C LEU A 476 5.76 -3.45 27.31
N ALA A 477 5.70 -4.76 27.09
CA ALA A 477 6.83 -5.53 26.59
C ALA A 477 6.48 -6.28 25.29
N VAL A 478 7.40 -6.22 24.34
CA VAL A 478 7.38 -7.00 23.09
C VAL A 478 8.47 -8.06 23.17
N ARG A 479 8.14 -9.28 22.73
CA ARG A 479 9.05 -10.42 22.70
C ARG A 479 9.10 -11.03 21.30
N SER A 480 10.29 -11.18 20.74
CA SER A 480 10.51 -11.86 19.45
C SER A 480 10.61 -13.38 19.63
N GLY A 481 10.34 -14.13 18.56
CA GLY A 481 10.34 -15.60 18.56
C GLY A 481 11.68 -16.26 18.94
N ASN A 482 12.82 -15.57 18.79
CA ASN A 482 14.11 -16.03 19.30
C ASN A 482 14.24 -15.94 20.84
N GLY A 483 13.32 -15.21 21.49
CA GLY A 483 13.19 -15.11 22.94
C GLY A 483 13.52 -13.74 23.53
N GLU A 484 14.18 -12.86 22.77
CA GLU A 484 14.59 -11.52 23.17
C GLU A 484 13.41 -10.59 23.46
N THR A 485 13.61 -9.60 24.35
CA THR A 485 12.55 -8.71 24.82
C THR A 485 12.96 -7.24 24.86
N ALA A 486 12.07 -6.37 24.40
CA ALA A 486 12.15 -4.92 24.61
C ALA A 486 10.92 -4.43 25.38
N SER A 487 11.03 -3.27 26.04
CA SER A 487 9.92 -2.72 26.82
C SER A 487 9.84 -1.19 26.82
N CYS A 488 8.62 -0.69 26.96
CA CYS A 488 8.29 0.71 27.09
C CYS A 488 7.60 0.94 28.44
N THR A 489 8.14 1.85 29.26
CA THR A 489 7.49 2.31 30.48
C THR A 489 6.47 3.39 30.15
N LEU A 490 5.21 3.01 30.03
CA LEU A 490 4.11 3.91 29.73
C LEU A 490 3.56 4.54 31.01
N THR A 491 3.51 5.86 31.04
CA THR A 491 2.80 6.61 32.10
C THR A 491 1.48 7.12 31.54
N VAL A 492 0.37 6.83 32.22
CA VAL A 492 -0.98 7.25 31.83
C VAL A 492 -1.47 8.31 32.81
N ASP A 493 -1.90 9.46 32.29
CA ASP A 493 -2.47 10.58 33.08
C ASP A 493 -3.82 11.05 32.49
N VAL A 494 -4.43 12.11 33.02
CA VAL A 494 -5.62 12.75 32.42
C VAL A 494 -5.18 13.89 31.50
N LEU A 495 -5.67 13.91 30.26
CA LEU A 495 -5.37 15.00 29.33
C LEU A 495 -5.94 16.32 29.88
N PRO A 496 -5.14 17.37 30.11
CA PRO A 496 -5.60 18.56 30.84
C PRO A 496 -6.51 19.49 30.02
N PHE A 497 -6.70 19.20 28.72
CA PHE A 497 -7.35 20.10 27.77
C PHE A 497 -8.87 19.90 27.71
N ALA A 498 -9.60 20.83 28.34
CA ALA A 498 -11.07 20.79 28.40
C ALA A 498 -11.76 20.99 27.04
N ASP A 499 -11.03 21.43 26.01
CA ASP A 499 -11.49 21.59 24.62
C ASP A 499 -11.12 20.41 23.70
N VAL A 500 -10.62 19.31 24.26
CA VAL A 500 -10.21 18.08 23.56
C VAL A 500 -10.96 16.87 24.16
N PRO A 501 -12.23 16.62 23.76
CA PRO A 501 -13.02 15.52 24.32
C PRO A 501 -12.56 14.17 23.79
N ALA A 502 -12.68 13.11 24.61
CA ALA A 502 -12.21 11.75 24.33
C ALA A 502 -12.84 11.07 23.09
N ASN A 503 -13.91 11.63 22.52
CA ASN A 503 -14.55 11.14 21.30
C ASN A 503 -14.29 12.03 20.06
N ALA A 504 -13.32 12.95 20.12
CA ALA A 504 -12.87 13.71 18.96
C ALA A 504 -11.93 12.87 18.10
N TRP A 505 -12.05 12.96 16.77
CA TRP A 505 -11.15 12.27 15.82
C TRP A 505 -9.66 12.62 15.97
N TYR A 506 -9.36 13.71 16.68
CA TYR A 506 -8.01 14.20 16.96
C TYR A 506 -7.56 13.95 18.41
N PHE A 507 -8.32 13.18 19.22
CA PHE A 507 -7.99 12.97 20.63
C PHE A 507 -6.61 12.31 20.77
N ASP A 508 -6.41 11.17 20.10
CA ASP A 508 -5.17 10.38 20.11
C ASP A 508 -3.99 11.19 19.57
N ALA A 509 -4.19 11.90 18.46
CA ALA A 509 -3.20 12.79 17.87
C ALA A 509 -2.75 13.91 18.83
N VAL A 510 -3.67 14.51 19.60
CA VAL A 510 -3.34 15.55 20.58
C VAL A 510 -2.72 14.94 21.85
N ALA A 511 -3.19 13.77 22.28
CA ALA A 511 -2.62 13.01 23.38
C ALA A 511 -1.16 12.64 23.10
N TYR A 512 -0.88 12.01 21.96
CA TYR A 512 0.45 11.69 21.45
C TYR A 512 1.32 12.95 21.33
N ALA A 513 0.81 14.02 20.70
CA ALA A 513 1.59 15.22 20.44
C ALA A 513 1.93 16.03 21.71
N PHE A 514 1.08 15.98 22.73
CA PHE A 514 1.38 16.60 24.03
C PHE A 514 2.26 15.70 24.91
N GLY A 515 1.98 14.39 24.95
CA GLY A 515 2.70 13.40 25.75
C GLY A 515 4.18 13.24 25.34
N ASN A 516 4.47 13.34 24.04
CA ASN A 516 5.84 13.35 23.52
C ASN A 516 6.48 14.76 23.49
N GLY A 517 5.87 15.76 24.13
CA GLY A 517 6.42 17.12 24.23
C GLY A 517 6.51 17.90 22.91
N LEU A 518 5.89 17.41 21.84
CA LEU A 518 5.92 18.02 20.50
C LEU A 518 5.17 19.36 20.52
N PHE A 519 3.94 19.33 21.03
CA PHE A 519 3.04 20.48 21.14
C PHE A 519 2.91 20.91 22.60
N ALA A 520 2.89 22.22 22.84
CA ALA A 520 2.39 22.79 24.08
C ALA A 520 0.89 23.11 23.97
N GLY A 521 0.20 23.11 25.12
CA GLY A 521 -1.09 23.78 25.27
C GLY A 521 -0.96 25.30 25.08
N THR A 522 -2.06 25.96 24.73
CA THR A 522 -2.13 27.43 24.63
C THR A 522 -2.42 28.11 25.97
N GLY A 523 -2.84 27.33 26.95
CA GLY A 523 -2.91 27.63 28.37
C GLY A 523 -2.99 26.32 29.17
N PRO A 524 -3.08 26.36 30.51
CA PRO A 524 -3.05 25.16 31.35
C PRO A 524 -4.12 24.11 31.01
N THR A 525 -5.27 24.53 30.48
CA THR A 525 -6.43 23.66 30.20
C THR A 525 -7.00 23.82 28.79
N ALA A 526 -6.26 24.41 27.84
CA ALA A 526 -6.75 24.69 26.49
C ALA A 526 -5.71 24.38 25.40
N PHE A 527 -6.05 23.47 24.48
CA PHE A 527 -5.20 23.13 23.33
C PHE A 527 -5.51 23.97 22.08
N LEU A 528 -6.73 24.48 21.94
CA LEU A 528 -7.30 25.16 20.77
C LEU A 528 -7.16 24.35 19.47
N PRO A 529 -7.74 23.13 19.39
CA PRO A 529 -7.56 22.19 18.26
C PRO A 529 -8.07 22.72 16.92
N LYS A 530 -9.03 23.67 16.95
CA LYS A 530 -9.64 24.29 15.77
C LYS A 530 -8.91 25.54 15.28
N ASN A 531 -7.99 26.10 16.06
CA ASN A 531 -7.18 27.24 15.61
C ASN A 531 -6.16 26.79 14.58
N ASN A 532 -5.80 27.68 13.65
CA ASN A 532 -4.73 27.44 12.70
C ASN A 532 -3.36 27.27 13.40
N MET A 533 -2.50 26.47 12.78
CA MET A 533 -1.09 26.33 13.14
C MET A 533 -0.29 27.41 12.41
N THR A 534 0.59 28.15 13.09
CA THR A 534 1.48 29.10 12.41
C THR A 534 2.75 28.44 11.90
N ARG A 535 3.43 29.07 10.94
CA ARG A 535 4.74 28.63 10.42
C ARG A 535 5.76 28.45 11.54
N ALA A 536 5.83 29.38 12.49
CA ALA A 536 6.70 29.25 13.66
C ALA A 536 6.35 28.07 14.57
N MET A 537 5.05 27.79 14.78
CA MET A 537 4.63 26.63 15.57
C MET A 537 5.07 25.31 14.93
N LEU A 538 4.97 25.16 13.60
CA LEU A 538 5.40 23.94 12.92
C LEU A 538 6.92 23.71 13.06
N VAL A 539 7.74 24.75 12.87
CA VAL A 539 9.20 24.59 13.02
C VAL A 539 9.59 24.31 14.48
N GLN A 540 8.88 24.91 15.45
CA GLN A 540 9.08 24.60 16.87
C GLN A 540 8.80 23.13 17.19
N VAL A 541 7.79 22.51 16.59
CA VAL A 541 7.52 21.07 16.75
C VAL A 541 8.69 20.23 16.21
N LEU A 542 9.23 20.58 15.05
CA LEU A 542 10.37 19.87 14.44
C LEU A 542 11.68 20.06 15.24
N TYR A 543 11.86 21.23 15.86
CA TYR A 543 12.95 21.49 16.79
C TYR A 543 12.78 20.70 18.11
N ASN A 544 11.55 20.58 18.62
CA ASN A 544 11.23 19.79 19.81
C ASN A 544 11.53 18.30 19.61
N ILE A 545 11.05 17.68 18.52
CA ILE A 545 11.32 16.25 18.21
C ILE A 545 12.78 15.97 17.83
N SER A 546 13.54 17.01 17.46
CA SER A 546 15.00 16.92 17.26
C SER A 546 15.80 17.06 18.56
N GLY A 547 15.15 17.13 19.73
CA GLY A 547 15.81 17.27 21.03
C GLY A 547 16.27 18.69 21.37
N LYS A 548 15.82 19.71 20.63
CA LYS A 548 16.20 21.14 20.78
C LYS A 548 17.72 21.38 20.68
N PRO A 549 18.34 21.03 19.54
CA PRO A 549 19.79 21.14 19.33
C PRO A 549 20.31 22.58 19.41
N GLU A 550 21.55 22.76 19.86
CA GLU A 550 22.16 24.08 20.08
C GLU A 550 22.26 24.93 18.80
N VAL A 551 21.98 26.23 18.92
CA VAL A 551 21.88 27.18 17.80
C VAL A 551 23.03 28.18 17.82
N GLN A 552 23.91 28.07 16.83
CA GLN A 552 25.18 28.83 16.75
C GLN A 552 25.04 30.21 16.08
N ALA A 553 23.91 30.52 15.43
CA ALA A 553 23.71 31.77 14.68
C ALA A 553 22.25 32.22 14.71
N ASP A 554 22.01 33.52 14.57
CA ASP A 554 20.67 34.09 14.48
C ASP A 554 19.96 33.76 13.16
N ALA A 555 18.62 33.73 13.19
CA ALA A 555 17.81 33.42 12.02
C ALA A 555 18.04 34.47 10.90
N PRO A 556 18.16 34.05 9.62
CA PRO A 556 18.50 34.93 8.50
C PRO A 556 17.31 35.80 8.01
N PHE A 557 16.33 36.08 8.87
CA PHE A 557 15.06 36.69 8.53
C PHE A 557 14.78 37.93 9.37
N SER A 558 14.49 39.05 8.71
CA SER A 558 14.31 40.37 9.33
C SER A 558 13.10 40.47 10.27
N ASP A 559 12.13 39.56 10.17
CA ASP A 559 10.93 39.46 11.00
C ASP A 559 11.02 38.38 12.09
N VAL A 560 12.22 37.84 12.36
CA VAL A 560 12.47 36.84 13.43
C VAL A 560 13.47 37.41 14.47
N PRO A 561 13.01 38.21 15.45
CA PRO A 561 13.87 38.73 16.51
C PRO A 561 14.39 37.61 17.43
N LYS A 562 15.68 37.67 17.79
CA LYS A 562 16.37 36.73 18.70
C LYS A 562 15.64 36.42 20.03
N ASN A 563 14.82 37.35 20.53
CA ASN A 563 14.09 37.21 21.79
C ASN A 563 12.66 36.61 21.65
N LYS A 564 12.35 35.92 20.55
CA LYS A 564 11.09 35.20 20.37
C LYS A 564 11.25 33.72 20.70
N TRP A 565 10.18 33.12 21.25
CA TRP A 565 10.16 31.70 21.63
C TRP A 565 10.44 30.72 20.47
N TYR A 566 10.28 31.17 19.23
CA TYR A 566 10.57 30.42 18.00
C TYR A 566 11.92 30.77 17.34
N ALA A 567 12.70 31.73 17.87
CA ALA A 567 13.86 32.26 17.17
C ALA A 567 14.90 31.17 16.89
N ASP A 568 15.26 30.41 17.92
CA ASP A 568 16.20 29.29 17.85
C ASP A 568 15.71 28.20 16.87
N ALA A 569 14.44 27.81 16.98
CA ALA A 569 13.84 26.80 16.09
C ALA A 569 13.86 27.24 14.62
N VAL A 570 13.55 28.50 14.32
CA VAL A 570 13.57 29.04 12.94
C VAL A 570 15.01 29.22 12.43
N ALA A 571 15.96 29.59 13.30
CA ALA A 571 17.38 29.67 12.95
C ALA A 571 17.95 28.28 12.61
N TRP A 572 17.73 27.29 13.48
CA TRP A 572 18.07 25.89 13.24
C TRP A 572 17.42 25.35 11.96
N GLY A 573 16.12 25.60 11.78
CA GLY A 573 15.38 25.14 10.61
C GLY A 573 15.88 25.75 9.31
N ALA A 574 16.33 27.00 9.32
CA ALA A 574 16.94 27.66 8.16
C ALA A 574 18.36 27.14 7.88
N ALA A 575 19.19 26.99 8.92
CA ALA A 575 20.56 26.50 8.80
C ALA A 575 20.65 25.07 8.23
N ASN A 576 19.64 24.24 8.52
CA ASN A 576 19.58 22.85 8.08
C ASN A 576 18.68 22.63 6.84
N GLY A 577 18.25 23.70 6.15
CA GLY A 577 17.43 23.60 4.92
C GLY A 577 15.97 23.16 5.12
N ILE A 578 15.56 22.88 6.36
CA ILE A 578 14.21 22.45 6.74
C ILE A 578 13.17 23.52 6.36
N VAL A 579 13.50 24.80 6.52
CA VAL A 579 12.63 25.91 6.12
C VAL A 579 13.32 27.03 5.35
N SER A 580 12.56 27.63 4.44
CA SER A 580 12.91 28.86 3.72
C SER A 580 11.97 30.02 4.09
N GLY A 581 12.44 31.24 3.80
CA GLY A 581 11.61 32.45 3.88
C GLY A 581 10.52 32.50 2.80
N THR A 582 9.58 33.43 2.96
CA THR A 582 8.45 33.64 2.03
C THR A 582 8.76 34.64 0.91
N GLY A 583 10.03 35.06 0.80
CA GLY A 583 10.51 36.15 -0.05
C GLY A 583 11.01 37.33 0.77
N GLY A 584 11.58 38.35 0.14
CA GLY A 584 11.86 39.66 0.74
C GLY A 584 12.75 39.71 1.99
N GLY A 585 13.43 38.62 2.37
CA GLY A 585 14.17 38.53 3.64
C GLY A 585 13.28 38.34 4.88
N VAL A 586 12.07 37.76 4.71
CA VAL A 586 11.12 37.46 5.79
C VAL A 586 10.69 35.99 5.85
N PHE A 587 10.39 35.50 7.04
CA PHE A 587 9.93 34.14 7.32
C PHE A 587 8.40 34.03 7.47
N ALA A 588 7.74 35.13 7.86
CA ALA A 588 6.34 35.19 8.27
C ALA A 588 6.00 34.23 9.44
N PRO A 589 6.64 34.35 10.62
CA PRO A 589 6.50 33.40 11.72
C PRO A 589 5.07 33.26 12.24
N ASN A 590 4.33 34.38 12.29
CA ASN A 590 2.96 34.44 12.78
C ASN A 590 1.91 34.14 11.70
N ALA A 591 2.31 33.87 10.46
CA ALA A 591 1.36 33.50 9.40
C ALA A 591 0.96 32.02 9.55
N ASP A 592 -0.32 31.73 9.28
CA ASP A 592 -0.84 30.38 9.28
C ASP A 592 -0.18 29.53 8.19
N VAL A 593 0.24 28.31 8.53
CA VAL A 593 0.90 27.40 7.58
C VAL A 593 -0.14 26.74 6.68
N THR A 594 0.08 26.79 5.36
CA THR A 594 -0.77 26.09 4.39
C THR A 594 -0.43 24.61 4.34
N ARG A 595 -1.37 23.77 3.92
CA ARG A 595 -1.16 22.31 3.82
C ARG A 595 -0.02 21.93 2.87
N GLU A 596 0.17 22.68 1.78
CA GLU A 596 1.32 22.50 0.87
C GLU A 596 2.67 22.95 1.50
N GLN A 597 2.66 23.99 2.35
CA GLN A 597 3.85 24.35 3.14
C GLN A 597 4.16 23.29 4.21
N THR A 598 3.16 22.75 4.91
CA THR A 598 3.36 21.67 5.88
C THR A 598 3.99 20.44 5.22
N ALA A 599 3.47 20.03 4.05
CA ALA A 599 4.05 18.92 3.29
C ALA A 599 5.52 19.18 2.90
N GLN A 600 5.85 20.37 2.41
CA GLN A 600 7.23 20.72 2.04
C GLN A 600 8.18 20.75 3.23
N ILE A 601 7.78 21.37 4.34
CA ILE A 601 8.61 21.50 5.54
C ILE A 601 8.88 20.12 6.17
N LEU A 602 7.90 19.22 6.15
CA LEU A 602 8.07 17.83 6.59
C LEU A 602 8.95 17.00 5.65
N ARG A 603 8.86 17.23 4.33
CA ARG A 603 9.74 16.53 3.38
C ARG A 603 11.20 16.98 3.54
N ASN A 604 11.44 18.29 3.62
CA ASN A 604 12.78 18.82 3.89
C ASN A 604 13.34 18.31 5.23
N TYR A 605 12.48 18.13 6.25
CA TYR A 605 12.88 17.54 7.53
C TYR A 605 13.20 16.04 7.42
N ALA A 606 12.43 15.28 6.65
CA ALA A 606 12.75 13.88 6.35
C ALA A 606 14.08 13.75 5.59
N ASP A 607 14.27 14.54 4.53
CA ASP A 607 15.52 14.62 3.77
C ASP A 607 16.72 14.98 4.68
N PHE A 608 16.57 15.96 5.59
CA PHE A 608 17.59 16.34 6.59
C PHE A 608 17.92 15.22 7.58
N ARG A 609 16.92 14.45 8.03
CA ARG A 609 17.09 13.34 8.97
C ARG A 609 17.58 12.05 8.31
N GLY A 610 17.65 11.99 6.98
CA GLY A 610 17.97 10.78 6.21
C GLY A 610 16.83 9.77 6.12
N TYR A 611 15.59 10.19 6.38
CA TYR A 611 14.40 9.33 6.25
C TYR A 611 13.96 9.19 4.78
N SER A 612 13.20 8.14 4.48
CA SER A 612 12.76 7.86 3.10
C SER A 612 11.78 8.91 2.58
N THR A 613 12.16 9.62 1.51
CA THR A 613 11.25 10.50 0.74
C THR A 613 10.88 9.94 -0.64
N ALA A 614 10.99 8.61 -0.79
CA ALA A 614 10.76 7.87 -2.03
C ALA A 614 9.28 7.52 -2.31
N ALA A 615 8.40 7.56 -1.30
CA ALA A 615 6.98 7.34 -1.51
C ALA A 615 6.36 8.45 -2.37
N GLU A 616 5.61 8.09 -3.41
CA GLU A 616 4.92 9.04 -4.30
C GLU A 616 3.44 8.68 -4.44
N GLY A 617 2.57 9.39 -3.73
CA GLY A 617 1.13 9.20 -3.82
C GLY A 617 0.53 9.90 -5.03
N ASP A 618 -0.39 9.24 -5.73
CA ASP A 618 -1.13 9.90 -6.81
C ASP A 618 -2.02 11.02 -6.27
N ILE A 619 -1.99 12.15 -6.96
CA ILE A 619 -2.85 13.30 -6.70
C ILE A 619 -3.82 13.62 -7.85
N SER A 620 -3.86 12.78 -8.91
CA SER A 620 -4.72 12.97 -10.08
C SER A 620 -6.21 13.00 -9.72
N GLY A 621 -6.63 12.14 -8.78
CA GLY A 621 -8.00 12.03 -8.28
C GLY A 621 -8.49 13.23 -7.46
N PHE A 622 -7.62 14.19 -7.10
CA PHE A 622 -8.06 15.42 -6.43
C PHE A 622 -8.45 16.50 -7.44
N SER A 623 -9.67 17.02 -7.27
CA SER A 623 -10.27 18.07 -8.09
C SER A 623 -9.50 19.40 -8.02
N ASP A 624 -8.88 19.71 -6.87
CA ASP A 624 -8.06 20.91 -6.66
C ASP A 624 -6.55 20.66 -6.69
N ARG A 625 -6.08 19.55 -7.29
CA ARG A 625 -4.64 19.27 -7.50
C ARG A 625 -3.90 20.37 -8.27
N THR A 626 -4.58 21.07 -9.17
CA THR A 626 -4.02 22.20 -9.93
C THR A 626 -3.87 23.48 -9.11
N ALA A 627 -4.40 23.51 -7.88
CA ALA A 627 -4.12 24.54 -6.89
C ALA A 627 -2.87 24.25 -6.06
N VAL A 628 -2.26 23.06 -6.17
CA VAL A 628 -0.94 22.80 -5.60
C VAL A 628 0.09 23.68 -6.31
N SER A 629 0.82 24.49 -5.56
CA SER A 629 1.87 25.34 -6.11
C SER A 629 3.01 24.49 -6.66
N SER A 630 3.60 24.89 -7.80
CA SER A 630 4.54 24.04 -8.56
C SER A 630 5.75 23.54 -7.75
N TRP A 631 6.27 24.37 -6.85
CA TRP A 631 7.36 24.01 -5.93
C TRP A 631 6.97 22.93 -4.90
N ALA A 632 5.68 22.79 -4.58
CA ALA A 632 5.18 21.88 -3.56
C ALA A 632 4.73 20.51 -4.10
N VAL A 633 4.68 20.32 -5.43
CA VAL A 633 4.05 19.13 -6.05
C VAL A 633 4.66 17.82 -5.55
N SER A 634 5.99 17.70 -5.56
CA SER A 634 6.68 16.50 -5.06
C SER A 634 6.46 16.27 -3.57
N ALA A 635 6.39 17.34 -2.77
CA ALA A 635 6.15 17.23 -1.33
C ALA A 635 4.71 16.86 -0.99
N VAL A 636 3.72 17.40 -1.71
CA VAL A 636 2.31 17.02 -1.54
C VAL A 636 2.07 15.59 -2.01
N LYS A 637 2.66 15.15 -3.13
CA LYS A 637 2.65 13.75 -3.56
C LYS A 637 3.27 12.81 -2.51
N TRP A 638 4.44 13.15 -1.99
CA TRP A 638 5.09 12.37 -0.93
C TRP A 638 4.29 12.32 0.36
N ALA A 639 3.68 13.42 0.78
CA ALA A 639 2.83 13.47 1.98
C ALA A 639 1.51 12.69 1.81
N VAL A 640 1.01 12.55 0.58
CA VAL A 640 -0.12 11.64 0.26
C VAL A 640 0.36 10.19 0.28
N GLY A 641 1.47 9.87 -0.39
CA GLY A 641 2.01 8.51 -0.49
C GLY A 641 2.47 7.92 0.85
N SER A 642 2.99 8.76 1.75
CA SER A 642 3.39 8.39 3.12
C SER A 642 2.22 8.46 4.11
N ASN A 643 0.97 8.54 3.62
CA ASN A 643 -0.28 8.61 4.40
C ASN A 643 -0.32 9.72 5.46
N LEU A 644 0.40 10.83 5.25
CA LEU A 644 0.36 12.02 6.12
C LEU A 644 -0.85 12.91 5.81
N ILE A 645 -1.29 12.94 4.55
CA ILE A 645 -2.36 13.83 4.06
C ILE A 645 -3.36 13.05 3.19
N ALA A 646 -4.49 12.64 3.78
CA ALA A 646 -5.60 11.95 3.09
C ALA A 646 -6.65 12.89 2.46
N GLY A 647 -6.28 14.13 2.12
CA GLY A 647 -7.20 15.16 1.62
C GLY A 647 -8.03 15.86 2.71
N VAL A 648 -9.19 16.43 2.34
CA VAL A 648 -10.17 17.09 3.24
C VAL A 648 -11.63 16.67 2.96
N GLY A 649 -11.82 15.54 2.27
CA GLY A 649 -13.12 15.10 1.75
C GLY A 649 -13.50 15.74 0.41
N GLY A 650 -14.56 15.24 -0.22
CA GLY A 650 -15.08 15.76 -1.51
C GLY A 650 -14.06 15.73 -2.66
N SER A 651 -13.14 14.77 -2.67
CA SER A 651 -12.02 14.68 -3.62
C SER A 651 -11.19 15.96 -3.71
N ARG A 652 -10.79 16.52 -2.56
CA ARG A 652 -9.93 17.72 -2.45
C ARG A 652 -8.74 17.53 -1.51
N LEU A 653 -7.61 18.11 -1.89
CA LEU A 653 -6.42 18.30 -1.04
C LEU A 653 -6.51 19.59 -0.22
N ALA A 654 -7.15 20.63 -0.78
CA ALA A 654 -7.14 22.00 -0.29
C ALA A 654 -5.72 22.51 0.05
N PRO A 655 -4.75 22.47 -0.90
CA PRO A 655 -3.33 22.64 -0.62
C PRO A 655 -2.96 24.03 -0.07
N ARG A 656 -3.64 25.08 -0.54
CA ARG A 656 -3.47 26.46 -0.09
C ARG A 656 -4.30 26.84 1.14
N ASN A 657 -5.14 25.93 1.66
CA ASN A 657 -5.83 26.16 2.92
C ASN A 657 -4.86 25.98 4.09
N THR A 658 -5.14 26.68 5.18
CA THR A 658 -4.42 26.55 6.45
C THR A 658 -4.67 25.19 7.10
N ALA A 659 -3.71 24.70 7.89
CA ALA A 659 -3.89 23.51 8.72
C ALA A 659 -4.22 23.90 10.17
N THR A 660 -5.19 23.24 10.82
CA THR A 660 -5.48 23.46 12.25
C THR A 660 -4.48 22.73 13.15
N ARG A 661 -4.36 23.16 14.41
CA ARG A 661 -3.49 22.49 15.41
C ARG A 661 -3.80 21.00 15.56
N ALA A 662 -5.08 20.60 15.53
CA ALA A 662 -5.48 19.19 15.51
C ALA A 662 -5.02 18.45 14.24
N GLN A 663 -5.14 19.07 13.06
CA GLN A 663 -4.68 18.48 11.80
C GLN A 663 -3.17 18.31 11.79
N VAL A 664 -2.39 19.28 12.28
CA VAL A 664 -0.93 19.16 12.33
C VAL A 664 -0.49 18.16 13.42
N ALA A 665 -1.20 18.05 14.54
CA ALA A 665 -0.94 16.98 15.51
C ALA A 665 -1.13 15.59 14.89
N GLN A 666 -2.20 15.39 14.10
CA GLN A 666 -2.43 14.13 13.36
C GLN A 666 -1.35 13.87 12.33
N ILE A 667 -0.97 14.89 11.55
CA ILE A 667 0.11 14.78 10.55
C ILE A 667 1.44 14.40 11.22
N MET A 668 1.75 14.93 12.40
CA MET A 668 2.98 14.60 13.13
C MET A 668 2.96 13.18 13.71
N MET A 669 1.83 12.71 14.23
CA MET A 669 1.69 11.32 14.68
C MET A 669 1.83 10.34 13.50
N SER A 670 1.20 10.64 12.36
CA SER A 670 1.36 9.87 11.13
C SER A 670 2.78 9.95 10.55
N PHE A 671 3.50 11.07 10.72
CA PHE A 671 4.90 11.19 10.29
C PHE A 671 5.82 10.28 11.10
N ASP A 672 5.66 10.24 12.42
CA ASP A 672 6.43 9.35 13.28
C ASP A 672 6.18 7.89 12.90
N TYR A 673 4.91 7.47 12.81
CA TYR A 673 4.55 6.09 12.49
C TYR A 673 4.85 5.62 11.06
N ASN A 674 4.86 6.53 10.06
CA ASN A 674 4.97 6.15 8.63
C ASN A 674 6.26 6.62 7.94
N VAL A 675 7.13 7.38 8.61
CA VAL A 675 8.37 7.95 8.02
C VAL A 675 9.58 7.83 8.95
N VAL A 676 9.38 7.88 10.28
CA VAL A 676 10.46 7.68 11.26
C VAL A 676 10.68 6.19 11.55
N TYR A 677 9.60 5.40 11.59
CA TYR A 677 9.64 3.96 11.88
C TYR A 677 8.96 3.07 10.81
N GLY A 678 8.65 3.61 9.62
CA GLY A 678 8.01 2.92 8.50
C GLY A 678 8.84 2.93 7.23
#